data_AF-A0A945ZP62-F1
#
_entry.id   AF-A0A945ZP62-F1
#
_cell.length_a   1.000
_cell.length_b   1.000
_cell.length_c   1.000
_cell.angle_alpha   90.00
_cell.angle_beta   90.00
_cell.angle_gamma   90.00
#
_symmetry.space_group_name_H-M   'P 1'
#
loop_
_entity.id
_entity.type
_entity.pdbx_description
1 polymer ?
#
loop_
_entity_poly.entity_id
_entity_poly.type
_entity_poly.pdbx_seq_one_letter_code
_entity_poly.pdbx_strand_id
1 'polypeptide(L)'
;MKKILFSALLACIAVLQTQAQTRYLDEVFDDVSVTSDVVYGENITVIPALQGFPPMMEDLKLDIYEPTGDTETNRPLLLAFHTGNFLPPYINGGALGTKTDNYIVEMCERYAKMGYVVASVDYRLGWNPLAGTQEERTIQLIQAAYRGVQDSRTAVRFFRKSDAESGNPYGINPDKIGMIGDGTGGYITLASATISDYNDIIVDDLGNPISKFWYNPGDGSYIPMVIESIHGDPNATTDTYAPASSGGFQLCAANHVGYSSDFTFQMNAGGALGDLNWLDEGDIPMVSFQCPHDPFAPYETSVLVVPTTNEPVVEVSGAMDIHEEINGYAANNNAIFADADLDDAGSPANLGYDGLFPVLNSYVDGSPTEPFDSSPWQWWDQAVVAAYDEANGTNILATQLTLNPTMGEEEAMGWIEQIVDYNTPRMGLAMGVVTQSTIEGGVRYIDEIFEDVTVESGVVYGENITVIPALQGMPPMAENLLMDVYQPVGDSETERPVILYFHTGNFLPQYVNGSAVGTRTDSSAIEICSRFARMGYVVASVDYRLGWNPLAGTQTERTTQLIQAAYRGVQDSRTAVRYFRKSVAEDGNPYGVSGDKIAMFGEGTGGYITLASSTISDYNDIIVDDAGNPITKFWYDPGDGSYIPVVIESIHGDPNATTDTYAPASSGGFQLCMANHVGYSSDFNFQMNLGGALGDLNWLDEGDMPMVSFHAPHDQFAPYTTGVLIVPTTNEPVVEVSGAFDVHSEINGYGTNNNASFADIGLVDPAALLGNNGWDGLYPVMNNYENGMPTEPFDGSPWQWWDVEMTQMVDEMNGTNIAATQLTLNPTMGPEEALPWIDIIQDYTAPRLAVSMGVVDLGPGCDDDTACNYNALATTNDGSCIYAEEGFDCEGNSLVVLGCTSAIACNYNGSATDDDGSCDFNESTTIITGAESIWLVGVTLTGTENEPFAADCEASGGVNPNVALNGVFLGDGTDGPMNFSNITDQTGGLLADLVGLAGAAPISFCGDLIRFVDPISGMTVILSESNGVWQSAVPIIGPSYLWVAPISSFNMGCGDPMACGFTDFCDLSVACDYTDTDGDTVLDCQEIVGCQDGTADNYNENATDEGDCNYNGCTDPSAQNYEEGANVDDGSCTYLVSFRVNMSNEVVSAAGVHLAGSFQGWDPSSISVPLVGYGVHEVVLQLQAGTYEYKFINGDEWGADESVGECGNEGNRV
;
A
#
# COMPACT_ATOMS: atom_id res chain seq x y z
N MET A 1 -31.15 -21.71 -2.64
CA MET A 1 -31.13 -21.92 -4.11
C MET A 1 -31.41 -20.60 -4.84
N LYS A 2 -30.58 -19.57 -4.58
CA LYS A 2 -30.60 -18.25 -5.24
C LYS A 2 -29.33 -17.43 -4.90
N LYS A 3 -28.26 -18.12 -4.49
CA LYS A 3 -27.01 -17.60 -3.89
C LYS A 3 -25.75 -18.35 -4.37
N ILE A 4 -25.85 -19.10 -5.47
CA ILE A 4 -24.75 -19.95 -5.99
C ILE A 4 -24.07 -19.28 -7.20
N LEU A 5 -24.59 -18.13 -7.67
CA LEU A 5 -24.16 -17.44 -8.88
C LEU A 5 -23.40 -16.13 -8.63
N PHE A 6 -23.44 -15.59 -7.40
CA PHE A 6 -22.70 -14.37 -7.06
C PHE A 6 -21.23 -14.66 -6.71
N SER A 7 -20.92 -15.88 -6.27
CA SER A 7 -19.57 -16.34 -5.91
C SER A 7 -18.67 -16.64 -7.12
N ALA A 8 -19.19 -16.56 -8.35
CA ALA A 8 -18.44 -16.80 -9.58
C ALA A 8 -18.05 -15.50 -10.32
N LEU A 9 -18.40 -14.33 -9.78
CA LEU A 9 -18.11 -13.02 -10.39
C LEU A 9 -16.96 -12.29 -9.68
N LEU A 10 -16.79 -12.47 -8.36
CA LEU A 10 -15.65 -11.90 -7.61
C LEU A 10 -14.31 -12.60 -7.94
N ALA A 11 -14.34 -13.86 -8.39
CA ALA A 11 -13.14 -14.64 -8.73
C ALA A 11 -12.58 -14.34 -10.14
N CYS A 12 -13.01 -13.24 -10.77
CA CYS A 12 -12.55 -12.80 -12.09
C CYS A 12 -12.05 -11.34 -12.09
N ILE A 13 -11.86 -10.73 -10.91
CA ILE A 13 -11.21 -9.42 -10.75
C ILE A 13 -9.76 -9.62 -10.28
N ALA A 14 -9.05 -10.52 -10.98
CA ALA A 14 -7.60 -10.45 -11.10
C ALA A 14 -7.35 -9.76 -12.44
N VAL A 15 -7.42 -8.43 -12.44
CA VAL A 15 -7.25 -7.63 -13.66
C VAL A 15 -5.76 -7.63 -14.00
N LEU A 16 -5.43 -8.27 -15.13
CA LEU A 16 -4.11 -8.16 -15.75
C LEU A 16 -3.91 -6.73 -16.28
N GLN A 17 -3.56 -5.81 -15.38
CA GLN A 17 -3.05 -4.50 -15.76
C GLN A 17 -1.80 -4.71 -16.62
N THR A 18 -1.83 -4.21 -17.85
CA THR A 18 -0.65 -4.24 -18.72
C THR A 18 0.25 -3.03 -18.46
N GLN A 19 0.68 -2.88 -17.21
CA GLN A 19 1.73 -1.91 -16.86
C GLN A 19 3.01 -2.23 -17.63
N ALA A 20 3.92 -1.25 -17.74
CA ALA A 20 5.32 -1.59 -17.94
C ALA A 20 5.78 -2.48 -16.79
N GLN A 21 6.28 -3.68 -17.08
CA GLN A 21 6.79 -4.57 -16.06
C GLN A 21 7.95 -3.88 -15.32
N THR A 22 7.67 -3.37 -14.14
CA THR A 22 8.56 -2.51 -13.39
C THR A 22 9.40 -3.38 -12.48
N ARG A 23 10.73 -3.29 -12.62
CA ARG A 23 11.66 -4.07 -11.80
C ARG A 23 11.37 -3.82 -10.32
N TYR A 24 11.36 -4.90 -9.53
CA TYR A 24 10.96 -4.95 -8.12
C TYR A 24 9.45 -4.87 -7.82
N LEU A 25 8.59 -4.67 -8.83
CA LEU A 25 7.14 -4.81 -8.76
C LEU A 25 6.62 -6.02 -9.57
N ASP A 26 7.12 -6.22 -10.79
CA ASP A 26 6.64 -7.24 -11.75
C ASP A 26 7.66 -8.34 -12.06
N GLU A 27 7.19 -9.52 -12.48
CA GLU A 27 8.03 -10.64 -12.94
C GLU A 27 8.71 -10.35 -14.30
N VAL A 28 9.78 -9.55 -14.27
CA VAL A 28 10.58 -9.10 -15.43
C VAL A 28 11.55 -10.15 -16.01
N PHE A 29 11.79 -11.28 -15.32
CA PHE A 29 12.68 -12.36 -15.80
C PHE A 29 11.93 -13.69 -15.99
N ASP A 30 12.16 -14.38 -17.11
CA ASP A 30 11.53 -15.68 -17.44
C ASP A 30 11.94 -16.83 -16.49
N ASP A 31 13.23 -16.93 -16.17
CA ASP A 31 13.89 -18.12 -15.61
C ASP A 31 14.64 -17.79 -14.30
N VAL A 32 14.57 -18.66 -13.29
CA VAL A 32 15.31 -18.54 -12.03
C VAL A 32 16.42 -19.58 -11.92
N SER A 33 17.56 -19.19 -11.39
CA SER A 33 18.70 -20.07 -11.10
C SER A 33 18.84 -20.30 -9.59
N VAL A 34 19.02 -21.57 -9.18
CA VAL A 34 19.00 -21.97 -7.76
C VAL A 34 20.32 -22.60 -7.34
N THR A 35 20.92 -22.08 -6.27
CA THR A 35 22.11 -22.61 -5.60
C THR A 35 21.72 -23.20 -4.25
N SER A 36 21.50 -24.52 -4.20
CA SER A 36 21.03 -25.22 -3.00
C SER A 36 22.13 -25.61 -1.99
N ASP A 37 21.70 -25.81 -0.74
CA ASP A 37 22.48 -26.34 0.39
C ASP A 37 23.70 -25.48 0.77
N VAL A 38 23.57 -24.15 0.63
CA VAL A 38 24.59 -23.18 1.07
C VAL A 38 24.57 -23.13 2.60
N VAL A 39 25.71 -23.46 3.22
CA VAL A 39 25.86 -23.38 4.68
C VAL A 39 26.10 -21.94 5.09
N TYR A 40 25.12 -21.33 5.76
CA TYR A 40 25.22 -19.95 6.25
C TYR A 40 25.73 -19.85 7.70
N GLY A 41 25.78 -20.95 8.45
CA GLY A 41 26.34 -20.97 9.81
C GLY A 41 26.48 -22.38 10.39
N GLU A 42 27.08 -22.49 11.58
CA GLU A 42 27.11 -23.72 12.39
C GLU A 42 26.63 -23.37 13.81
N ASN A 43 25.55 -23.99 14.31
CA ASN A 43 25.01 -23.67 15.64
C ASN A 43 24.46 -24.94 16.35
N ILE A 44 24.04 -24.83 17.62
CA ILE A 44 23.71 -26.00 18.45
C ILE A 44 22.23 -26.38 18.36
N THR A 45 21.96 -27.60 17.91
CA THR A 45 20.63 -28.20 17.85
C THR A 45 20.28 -28.99 19.12
N VAL A 46 19.00 -28.93 19.52
CA VAL A 46 18.48 -29.53 20.76
C VAL A 46 17.64 -30.79 20.54
N ILE A 47 17.34 -31.16 19.28
CA ILE A 47 16.61 -32.40 18.97
C ILE A 47 17.23 -33.66 19.61
N PRO A 48 18.56 -33.84 19.69
CA PRO A 48 19.15 -34.97 20.39
C PRO A 48 18.88 -34.97 21.91
N ALA A 49 18.70 -33.78 22.52
CA ALA A 49 18.38 -33.63 23.94
C ALA A 49 16.97 -34.16 24.26
N LEU A 50 16.01 -33.93 23.36
CA LEU A 50 14.66 -34.52 23.42
C LEU A 50 14.69 -36.07 23.37
N GLN A 51 15.76 -36.63 22.80
CA GLN A 51 16.01 -38.08 22.72
C GLN A 51 16.95 -38.61 23.83
N GLY A 52 17.40 -37.76 24.76
CA GLY A 52 18.28 -38.15 25.88
C GLY A 52 19.78 -38.22 25.55
N PHE A 53 20.21 -37.64 24.43
CA PHE A 53 21.61 -37.42 24.05
C PHE A 53 22.02 -35.96 24.38
N PRO A 54 23.32 -35.61 24.45
CA PRO A 54 23.69 -34.20 24.57
C PRO A 54 23.32 -33.40 23.29
N PRO A 55 23.05 -32.08 23.41
CA PRO A 55 23.01 -31.17 22.25
C PRO A 55 24.27 -31.28 21.40
N MET A 56 24.16 -30.96 20.11
CA MET A 56 25.28 -31.05 19.16
C MET A 56 25.24 -29.92 18.12
N MET A 57 26.36 -29.72 17.44
CA MET A 57 26.47 -28.76 16.34
C MET A 57 25.79 -29.31 15.07
N GLU A 58 25.12 -28.41 14.34
CA GLU A 58 24.35 -28.65 13.12
C GLU A 58 24.64 -27.52 12.10
N ASP A 59 24.88 -27.90 10.84
CA ASP A 59 25.07 -26.97 9.72
C ASP A 59 23.74 -26.26 9.44
N LEU A 60 23.71 -24.92 9.52
CA LEU A 60 22.54 -24.12 9.14
C LEU A 60 22.60 -23.82 7.63
N LYS A 61 21.48 -24.03 6.91
CA LYS A 61 21.46 -24.05 5.44
C LYS A 61 20.39 -23.17 4.82
N LEU A 62 20.67 -22.67 3.63
CA LEU A 62 19.73 -21.99 2.77
C LEU A 62 19.91 -22.36 1.29
N ASP A 63 18.87 -22.15 0.50
CA ASP A 63 18.88 -22.26 -0.96
C ASP A 63 18.72 -20.85 -1.54
N ILE A 64 19.63 -20.42 -2.41
CA ILE A 64 19.64 -19.07 -3.00
C ILE A 64 19.02 -19.11 -4.40
N TYR A 65 18.10 -18.19 -4.67
CA TYR A 65 17.37 -17.99 -5.91
C TYR A 65 17.81 -16.66 -6.53
N GLU A 66 18.28 -16.70 -7.78
CA GLU A 66 18.75 -15.52 -8.52
C GLU A 66 18.15 -15.51 -9.94
N PRO A 67 17.68 -14.36 -10.45
CA PRO A 67 17.16 -14.24 -11.82
C PRO A 67 18.21 -14.61 -12.88
N THR A 68 17.79 -15.34 -13.91
CA THR A 68 18.69 -15.83 -14.97
C THR A 68 18.88 -14.76 -16.04
N GLY A 69 20.11 -14.31 -16.22
CA GLY A 69 20.47 -13.34 -17.27
C GLY A 69 20.43 -11.88 -16.83
N ASP A 70 19.99 -11.60 -15.61
CA ASP A 70 20.17 -10.32 -14.93
C ASP A 70 21.65 -9.88 -14.93
N THR A 71 21.87 -8.58 -14.98
CA THR A 71 23.20 -7.97 -15.03
C THR A 71 23.49 -7.02 -13.87
N GLU A 72 22.50 -6.74 -13.01
CA GLU A 72 22.69 -5.95 -11.81
C GLU A 72 23.45 -6.75 -10.72
N THR A 73 24.19 -6.03 -9.87
CA THR A 73 25.09 -6.60 -8.86
C THR A 73 24.90 -6.03 -7.44
N ASN A 74 23.94 -5.12 -7.23
CA ASN A 74 23.58 -4.52 -5.95
C ASN A 74 22.07 -4.68 -5.70
N ARG A 75 21.58 -5.93 -5.73
CA ARG A 75 20.15 -6.26 -5.71
C ARG A 75 19.60 -6.40 -4.29
N PRO A 76 18.36 -5.99 -4.00
CA PRO A 76 17.73 -6.25 -2.71
C PRO A 76 17.68 -7.76 -2.40
N LEU A 77 17.85 -8.10 -1.12
CA LEU A 77 17.85 -9.47 -0.62
C LEU A 77 16.61 -9.75 0.23
N LEU A 78 15.93 -10.86 -0.03
CA LEU A 78 14.85 -11.37 0.82
C LEU A 78 15.23 -12.70 1.46
N LEU A 79 14.96 -12.86 2.75
CA LEU A 79 15.14 -14.10 3.50
C LEU A 79 13.77 -14.72 3.81
N ALA A 80 13.50 -15.91 3.27
CA ALA A 80 12.23 -16.61 3.40
C ALA A 80 12.32 -17.74 4.44
N PHE A 81 11.44 -17.71 5.44
CA PHE A 81 11.42 -18.65 6.56
C PHE A 81 10.17 -19.54 6.52
N HIS A 82 10.37 -20.85 6.60
CA HIS A 82 9.30 -21.85 6.49
C HIS A 82 8.50 -22.06 7.79
N THR A 83 7.30 -22.65 7.68
CA THR A 83 6.45 -23.02 8.81
C THR A 83 6.94 -24.27 9.56
N GLY A 84 6.13 -24.85 10.44
CA GLY A 84 6.36 -26.19 11.00
C GLY A 84 6.52 -26.27 12.53
N ASN A 85 6.16 -25.23 13.28
CA ASN A 85 6.13 -25.16 14.75
C ASN A 85 7.43 -25.67 15.40
N PHE A 86 8.56 -25.18 14.91
CA PHE A 86 9.93 -25.51 15.35
C PHE A 86 10.18 -27.02 15.46
N LEU A 87 9.56 -27.83 14.61
CA LEU A 87 9.65 -29.29 14.61
C LEU A 87 9.71 -29.83 13.17
N PRO A 88 10.44 -30.94 12.93
CA PRO A 88 10.51 -31.52 11.59
C PRO A 88 9.12 -31.90 11.02
N PRO A 89 8.95 -31.92 9.69
CA PRO A 89 7.72 -32.36 9.04
C PRO A 89 7.22 -33.70 9.58
N TYR A 90 5.89 -33.84 9.66
CA TYR A 90 5.17 -34.96 10.25
C TYR A 90 5.33 -35.15 11.77
N ILE A 91 6.44 -34.71 12.38
CA ILE A 91 6.64 -34.67 13.83
C ILE A 91 5.93 -33.45 14.42
N ASN A 92 5.87 -32.35 13.66
CA ASN A 92 5.06 -31.16 13.91
C ASN A 92 3.55 -31.36 13.72
N GLY A 93 3.11 -32.53 13.25
CA GLY A 93 1.69 -32.84 12.98
C GLY A 93 1.16 -32.33 11.64
N GLY A 94 1.99 -31.65 10.84
CA GLY A 94 1.66 -31.16 9.51
C GLY A 94 2.43 -31.86 8.38
N ALA A 95 2.15 -31.46 7.15
CA ALA A 95 2.83 -31.95 5.95
C ALA A 95 4.13 -31.20 5.61
N LEU A 96 4.21 -29.93 6.03
CA LEU A 96 5.28 -28.96 5.74
C LEU A 96 6.28 -28.83 6.90
N GLY A 97 7.36 -28.08 6.70
CA GLY A 97 8.35 -27.70 7.72
C GLY A 97 9.80 -27.67 7.23
N THR A 98 10.07 -27.14 6.02
CA THR A 98 11.41 -27.11 5.37
C THR A 98 11.59 -25.90 4.45
N LYS A 99 12.84 -25.52 4.14
CA LYS A 99 13.16 -24.58 3.04
C LYS A 99 12.67 -25.01 1.64
N THR A 100 12.14 -26.23 1.50
CA THR A 100 11.60 -26.80 0.25
C THR A 100 10.08 -26.93 0.26
N ASP A 101 9.38 -26.30 1.20
CA ASP A 101 7.92 -26.27 1.23
C ASP A 101 7.37 -25.44 0.06
N ASN A 102 6.34 -25.94 -0.64
CA ASN A 102 5.89 -25.40 -1.94
C ASN A 102 5.65 -23.89 -1.95
N TYR A 103 4.94 -23.35 -0.94
CA TYR A 103 4.69 -21.91 -0.81
C TYR A 103 5.98 -21.08 -0.72
N ILE A 104 6.96 -21.55 0.05
CA ILE A 104 8.24 -20.85 0.19
C ILE A 104 9.01 -20.87 -1.13
N VAL A 105 9.01 -22.00 -1.85
CA VAL A 105 9.66 -22.12 -3.16
C VAL A 105 9.03 -21.16 -4.18
N GLU A 106 7.70 -21.10 -4.27
CA GLU A 106 6.97 -20.21 -5.18
C GLU A 106 7.25 -18.74 -4.88
N MET A 107 7.18 -18.33 -3.60
CA MET A 107 7.52 -16.96 -3.18
C MET A 107 8.99 -16.61 -3.47
N CYS A 108 9.92 -17.57 -3.37
CA CYS A 108 11.32 -17.38 -3.75
C CYS A 108 11.50 -17.24 -5.27
N GLU A 109 10.79 -18.03 -6.09
CA GLU A 109 10.88 -17.94 -7.54
C GLU A 109 10.24 -16.65 -8.06
N ARG A 110 9.06 -16.25 -7.58
CA ARG A 110 8.40 -14.99 -8.01
C ARG A 110 9.22 -13.75 -7.67
N TYR A 111 9.66 -13.56 -6.42
CA TYR A 111 10.51 -12.41 -6.09
C TYR A 111 11.89 -12.46 -6.78
N ALA A 112 12.46 -13.64 -7.05
CA ALA A 112 13.67 -13.71 -7.87
C ALA A 112 13.41 -13.22 -9.30
N LYS A 113 12.28 -13.57 -9.93
CA LYS A 113 11.89 -13.03 -11.25
C LYS A 113 11.57 -11.54 -11.25
N MET A 114 11.17 -10.97 -10.12
CA MET A 114 11.05 -9.51 -9.93
C MET A 114 12.40 -8.79 -9.82
N GLY A 115 13.52 -9.54 -9.81
CA GLY A 115 14.87 -9.01 -9.81
C GLY A 115 15.53 -8.90 -8.44
N TYR A 116 14.89 -9.41 -7.38
CA TYR A 116 15.48 -9.60 -6.06
C TYR A 116 16.45 -10.80 -6.06
N VAL A 117 17.30 -10.90 -5.04
CA VAL A 117 17.91 -12.17 -4.64
C VAL A 117 17.09 -12.71 -3.48
N VAL A 118 16.72 -13.99 -3.50
CA VAL A 118 15.94 -14.60 -2.42
C VAL A 118 16.68 -15.80 -1.85
N ALA A 119 16.63 -15.97 -0.53
CA ALA A 119 17.18 -17.14 0.15
C ALA A 119 16.11 -17.84 0.98
N SER A 120 15.83 -19.11 0.69
CA SER A 120 14.95 -19.95 1.50
C SER A 120 15.76 -20.63 2.62
N VAL A 121 15.41 -20.40 3.88
CA VAL A 121 16.29 -20.63 5.05
C VAL A 121 15.76 -21.73 5.98
N ASP A 122 16.56 -22.79 6.21
CA ASP A 122 16.36 -23.72 7.33
C ASP A 122 16.94 -23.11 8.63
N TYR A 123 16.21 -23.25 9.74
CA TYR A 123 16.57 -22.75 11.08
C TYR A 123 16.53 -23.88 12.15
N ARG A 124 17.12 -23.66 13.34
CA ARG A 124 17.20 -24.71 14.38
C ARG A 124 15.84 -25.09 14.95
N LEU A 125 15.48 -26.35 14.74
CA LEU A 125 14.27 -26.98 15.26
C LEU A 125 14.51 -27.63 16.65
N GLY A 126 13.42 -27.91 17.37
CA GLY A 126 13.37 -28.79 18.52
C GLY A 126 12.76 -28.17 19.78
N TRP A 127 11.62 -28.67 20.21
CA TRP A 127 11.00 -28.48 21.53
C TRP A 127 10.10 -29.69 21.87
N ASN A 128 9.52 -29.78 23.08
CA ASN A 128 8.65 -30.90 23.47
C ASN A 128 7.16 -30.48 23.60
N PRO A 129 6.31 -30.74 22.58
CA PRO A 129 4.87 -30.50 22.67
C PRO A 129 4.14 -31.45 23.63
N LEU A 130 4.78 -32.53 24.07
CA LEU A 130 4.24 -33.53 24.99
C LEU A 130 4.65 -33.28 26.46
N ALA A 131 5.10 -32.07 26.80
CA ALA A 131 5.41 -31.71 28.18
C ALA A 131 4.14 -31.69 29.06
N GLY A 132 4.26 -32.14 30.31
CA GLY A 132 3.10 -32.49 31.15
C GLY A 132 2.38 -31.32 31.79
N THR A 133 2.92 -30.11 31.64
CA THR A 133 2.35 -28.84 32.10
C THR A 133 2.47 -27.80 31.00
N GLN A 134 1.62 -26.77 31.09
CA GLN A 134 1.65 -25.62 30.18
C GLN A 134 2.97 -24.84 30.31
N GLU A 135 3.43 -24.58 31.53
CA GLU A 135 4.71 -23.90 31.85
C GLU A 135 5.91 -24.62 31.19
N GLU A 136 6.01 -25.95 31.28
CA GLU A 136 7.07 -26.73 30.62
C GLU A 136 7.02 -26.61 29.08
N ARG A 137 5.82 -26.46 28.47
CA ARG A 137 5.69 -26.23 27.02
C ARG A 137 6.16 -24.82 26.66
N THR A 138 5.71 -23.80 27.37
CA THR A 138 6.07 -22.39 27.15
C THR A 138 7.59 -22.21 27.20
N ILE A 139 8.25 -22.70 28.25
CA ILE A 139 9.71 -22.63 28.41
C ILE A 139 10.45 -23.19 27.19
N GLN A 140 9.98 -24.31 26.63
CA GLN A 140 10.66 -24.97 25.52
C GLN A 140 10.34 -24.34 24.16
N LEU A 141 9.13 -23.79 23.98
CA LEU A 141 8.72 -23.10 22.75
C LEU A 141 9.37 -21.72 22.64
N ILE A 142 9.38 -20.92 23.71
CA ILE A 142 10.02 -19.58 23.69
C ILE A 142 11.53 -19.68 23.42
N GLN A 143 12.19 -20.70 23.97
CA GLN A 143 13.57 -21.01 23.65
C GLN A 143 13.76 -21.46 22.19
N ALA A 144 12.75 -22.04 21.54
CA ALA A 144 12.82 -22.41 20.13
C ALA A 144 12.65 -21.19 19.22
N ALA A 145 11.70 -20.30 19.52
CA ALA A 145 11.58 -19.00 18.86
C ALA A 145 12.86 -18.17 18.94
N TYR A 146 13.46 -18.08 20.14
CA TYR A 146 14.73 -17.36 20.33
C TYR A 146 15.90 -17.95 19.53
N ARG A 147 15.91 -19.27 19.29
CA ARG A 147 16.87 -19.89 18.35
C ARG A 147 16.60 -19.48 16.90
N GLY A 148 15.33 -19.37 16.51
CA GLY A 148 14.93 -18.85 15.20
C GLY A 148 15.42 -17.43 14.95
N VAL A 149 15.21 -16.50 15.90
CA VAL A 149 15.70 -15.10 15.85
C VAL A 149 17.22 -15.03 15.73
N GLN A 150 17.94 -15.88 16.47
CA GLN A 150 19.39 -16.00 16.34
C GLN A 150 19.85 -16.47 14.96
N ASP A 151 19.09 -17.39 14.34
CA ASP A 151 19.46 -18.01 13.07
C ASP A 151 19.11 -17.11 11.87
N SER A 152 17.96 -16.43 11.90
CA SER A 152 17.58 -15.41 10.91
C SER A 152 18.58 -14.25 10.88
N ARG A 153 18.93 -13.70 12.06
CA ARG A 153 19.96 -12.66 12.20
C ARG A 153 21.36 -13.17 11.81
N THR A 154 21.63 -14.47 11.97
CA THR A 154 22.86 -15.11 11.44
C THR A 154 22.87 -15.17 9.91
N ALA A 155 21.73 -15.43 9.25
CA ALA A 155 21.62 -15.40 7.80
C ALA A 155 21.88 -13.99 7.22
N VAL A 156 21.33 -12.93 7.83
CA VAL A 156 21.62 -11.53 7.45
C VAL A 156 23.13 -11.25 7.49
N ARG A 157 23.80 -11.60 8.61
CA ARG A 157 25.25 -11.41 8.75
C ARG A 157 26.06 -12.26 7.79
N PHE A 158 25.61 -13.47 7.43
CA PHE A 158 26.25 -14.29 6.41
C PHE A 158 26.30 -13.56 5.06
N PHE A 159 25.20 -12.96 4.63
CA PHE A 159 25.15 -12.22 3.36
C PHE A 159 26.02 -10.97 3.37
N ARG A 160 25.94 -10.12 4.40
CA ARG A 160 26.84 -8.95 4.55
C ARG A 160 28.32 -9.34 4.60
N LYS A 161 28.65 -10.46 5.25
CA LYS A 161 30.00 -11.02 5.25
C LYS A 161 30.41 -11.57 3.87
N SER A 162 29.48 -12.13 3.11
CA SER A 162 29.75 -12.65 1.76
C SER A 162 30.10 -11.53 0.78
N ASP A 163 29.40 -10.38 0.87
CA ASP A 163 29.77 -9.15 0.19
C ASP A 163 31.21 -8.72 0.56
N ALA A 164 31.40 -8.32 1.82
CA ALA A 164 32.62 -7.66 2.29
C ALA A 164 33.90 -8.51 2.19
N GLU A 165 33.83 -9.83 2.41
CA GLU A 165 35.00 -10.71 2.39
C GLU A 165 35.16 -11.52 1.09
N SER A 166 34.06 -11.81 0.38
CA SER A 166 34.09 -12.70 -0.79
C SER A 166 33.91 -11.99 -2.13
N GLY A 167 33.67 -10.67 -2.12
CA GLY A 167 33.52 -9.85 -3.32
C GLY A 167 32.15 -10.00 -3.96
N ASN A 168 31.11 -9.96 -3.13
CA ASN A 168 29.69 -10.04 -3.49
C ASN A 168 29.34 -11.18 -4.48
N PRO A 169 29.51 -12.46 -4.06
CA PRO A 169 29.31 -13.61 -4.94
C PRO A 169 27.85 -13.83 -5.36
N TYR A 170 26.89 -13.10 -4.78
CA TYR A 170 25.44 -13.20 -5.02
C TYR A 170 24.84 -11.90 -5.58
N GLY A 171 25.65 -10.86 -5.84
CA GLY A 171 25.18 -9.58 -6.37
C GLY A 171 24.09 -8.89 -5.54
N ILE A 172 24.22 -8.89 -4.21
CA ILE A 172 23.26 -8.29 -3.27
C ILE A 172 23.66 -6.87 -2.83
N ASN A 173 22.69 -6.08 -2.38
CA ASN A 173 22.93 -4.84 -1.65
C ASN A 173 22.87 -5.13 -0.14
N PRO A 174 23.97 -4.94 0.62
CA PRO A 174 24.00 -5.25 2.05
C PRO A 174 23.13 -4.31 2.90
N ASP A 175 22.68 -3.18 2.36
CA ASP A 175 21.85 -2.21 3.07
C ASP A 175 20.34 -2.40 2.79
N LYS A 176 19.98 -3.28 1.84
CA LYS A 176 18.60 -3.55 1.41
C LYS A 176 18.26 -5.04 1.61
N ILE A 177 17.91 -5.39 2.85
CA ILE A 177 17.59 -6.76 3.26
C ILE A 177 16.22 -6.78 3.93
N GLY A 178 15.34 -7.71 3.55
CA GLY A 178 14.03 -7.93 4.15
C GLY A 178 13.82 -9.40 4.56
N MET A 179 12.81 -9.67 5.38
CA MET A 179 12.44 -11.03 5.80
C MET A 179 10.96 -11.33 5.55
N ILE A 180 10.66 -12.49 4.99
CA ILE A 180 9.30 -13.01 4.76
C ILE A 180 9.13 -14.37 5.47
N GLY A 181 7.96 -14.68 6.04
CA GLY A 181 7.80 -15.88 6.87
C GLY A 181 6.42 -16.53 6.85
N ASP A 182 6.37 -17.84 6.68
CA ASP A 182 5.14 -18.65 6.71
C ASP A 182 4.92 -19.26 8.11
N GLY A 183 3.80 -18.94 8.75
CA GLY A 183 3.36 -19.44 10.06
C GLY A 183 4.41 -19.30 11.17
N THR A 184 5.20 -20.35 11.37
CA THR A 184 6.33 -20.31 12.33
C THR A 184 7.48 -19.45 11.83
N GLY A 185 7.72 -19.41 10.52
CA GLY A 185 8.60 -18.41 9.91
C GLY A 185 8.08 -16.99 10.18
N GLY A 186 6.76 -16.78 10.16
CA GLY A 186 6.14 -15.51 10.53
C GLY A 186 6.43 -15.07 11.96
N TYR A 187 6.35 -16.01 12.93
CA TYR A 187 6.82 -15.75 14.31
C TYR A 187 8.30 -15.36 14.33
N ILE A 188 9.15 -16.02 13.53
CA ILE A 188 10.58 -15.69 13.45
C ILE A 188 10.78 -14.29 12.87
N THR A 189 10.12 -13.91 11.77
CA THR A 189 10.34 -12.59 11.15
C THR A 189 9.84 -11.46 12.06
N LEU A 190 8.66 -11.59 12.66
CA LEU A 190 8.13 -10.68 13.69
C LEU A 190 9.09 -10.54 14.88
N ALA A 191 9.48 -11.66 15.51
CA ALA A 191 10.38 -11.66 16.66
C ALA A 191 11.83 -11.26 16.30
N SER A 192 12.20 -11.27 15.01
CA SER A 192 13.51 -10.81 14.54
C SER A 192 13.56 -9.31 14.29
N ALA A 193 12.43 -8.70 13.95
CA ALA A 193 12.28 -7.25 13.84
C ALA A 193 12.40 -6.63 15.24
N THR A 194 11.49 -7.06 16.12
CA THR A 194 11.25 -6.53 17.47
C THR A 194 12.37 -6.79 18.49
N ILE A 195 12.84 -8.04 18.65
CA ILE A 195 13.81 -8.39 19.72
C ILE A 195 15.23 -7.92 19.35
N SER A 196 15.50 -6.64 19.56
CA SER A 196 16.79 -5.97 19.35
C SER A 196 17.83 -6.39 20.38
N ASP A 197 17.47 -6.42 21.66
CA ASP A 197 18.28 -6.73 22.84
C ASP A 197 17.71 -7.95 23.62
N TYR A 198 18.43 -8.40 24.65
CA TYR A 198 17.96 -9.48 25.52
C TYR A 198 16.82 -9.05 26.47
N ASN A 199 16.68 -7.77 26.78
CA ASN A 199 15.66 -7.31 27.74
C ASN A 199 14.24 -7.42 27.18
N ASP A 200 14.05 -7.13 25.89
CA ASP A 200 12.77 -7.06 25.17
C ASP A 200 11.93 -8.34 25.34
N ILE A 201 12.59 -9.51 25.35
CA ILE A 201 11.94 -10.81 25.54
C ILE A 201 11.50 -11.10 27.00
N ILE A 202 11.91 -10.32 27.99
CA ILE A 202 11.70 -10.60 29.42
C ILE A 202 11.20 -9.43 30.28
N VAL A 203 11.32 -8.17 29.87
CA VAL A 203 10.80 -7.01 30.61
C VAL A 203 9.99 -6.09 29.69
N ASP A 204 8.96 -5.45 30.24
CA ASP A 204 8.22 -4.39 29.57
C ASP A 204 9.06 -3.09 29.48
N ASP A 205 8.59 -2.14 28.69
CA ASP A 205 9.19 -0.82 28.44
C ASP A 205 9.29 0.06 29.72
N LEU A 206 8.60 -0.33 30.79
CA LEU A 206 8.73 0.24 32.14
C LEU A 206 9.76 -0.50 33.03
N GLY A 207 10.42 -1.53 32.48
CA GLY A 207 11.47 -2.33 33.12
C GLY A 207 10.97 -3.46 34.04
N ASN A 208 9.69 -3.82 34.01
CA ASN A 208 9.10 -4.85 34.87
C ASN A 208 9.07 -6.22 34.18
N PRO A 209 9.23 -7.35 34.91
CA PRO A 209 9.16 -8.68 34.32
C PRO A 209 7.86 -9.00 33.56
N ILE A 210 7.94 -9.28 32.24
CA ILE A 210 6.81 -9.80 31.44
C ILE A 210 6.45 -11.18 31.98
N SER A 211 5.41 -11.23 32.83
CA SER A 211 5.22 -12.34 33.77
C SER A 211 5.06 -13.73 33.13
N LYS A 212 4.62 -13.81 31.86
CA LYS A 212 4.46 -15.07 31.11
C LYS A 212 5.77 -15.66 30.57
N PHE A 213 6.86 -14.89 30.56
CA PHE A 213 8.22 -15.32 30.17
C PHE A 213 9.16 -15.53 31.35
N TRP A 214 8.63 -15.59 32.57
CA TRP A 214 9.36 -15.98 33.78
C TRP A 214 8.67 -17.18 34.44
N TYR A 215 9.47 -18.11 34.96
CA TYR A 215 8.99 -19.35 35.58
C TYR A 215 9.31 -19.37 37.08
N ASN A 216 8.50 -20.08 37.87
CA ASN A 216 8.63 -20.14 39.33
C ASN A 216 8.81 -21.59 39.81
N PRO A 217 10.05 -22.03 40.16
CA PRO A 217 10.31 -23.40 40.62
C PRO A 217 9.68 -23.77 41.99
N GLY A 218 8.89 -22.89 42.60
CA GLY A 218 8.17 -23.15 43.85
C GLY A 218 9.01 -22.97 45.12
N ASP A 219 10.22 -22.41 45.01
CA ASP A 219 11.08 -22.06 46.14
C ASP A 219 11.05 -20.56 46.50
N GLY A 220 10.35 -19.75 45.71
CA GLY A 220 10.25 -18.30 45.87
C GLY A 220 11.21 -17.49 44.99
N SER A 221 12.01 -18.15 44.15
CA SER A 221 12.68 -17.49 43.03
C SER A 221 11.74 -17.30 41.82
N TYR A 222 12.07 -16.33 40.99
CA TYR A 222 11.52 -16.12 39.64
C TYR A 222 12.72 -16.17 38.68
N ILE A 223 12.60 -16.92 37.58
CA ILE A 223 13.72 -17.20 36.67
C ILE A 223 13.24 -16.97 35.22
N PRO A 224 13.93 -16.16 34.41
CA PRO A 224 13.60 -15.98 33.00
C PRO A 224 13.59 -17.31 32.24
N MET A 225 12.62 -17.48 31.33
CA MET A 225 12.53 -18.68 30.49
C MET A 225 13.63 -18.72 29.41
N VAL A 226 14.07 -17.56 28.94
CA VAL A 226 15.30 -17.37 28.16
C VAL A 226 16.32 -16.65 29.03
N ILE A 227 17.55 -17.17 29.08
CA ILE A 227 18.65 -16.65 29.91
C ILE A 227 19.86 -16.40 29.01
N GLU A 228 20.22 -15.14 28.76
CA GLU A 228 21.31 -14.72 27.85
C GLU A 228 22.60 -15.53 28.05
N SER A 229 23.17 -15.52 29.26
CA SER A 229 24.41 -16.25 29.59
C SER A 229 24.40 -17.78 29.35
N ILE A 230 23.23 -18.36 29.05
CA ILE A 230 23.02 -19.77 28.70
C ILE A 230 22.61 -19.95 27.23
N HIS A 231 21.84 -19.02 26.66
CA HIS A 231 21.19 -19.15 25.34
C HIS A 231 21.83 -18.28 24.25
N GLY A 232 22.72 -17.34 24.60
CA GLY A 232 23.25 -16.30 23.72
C GLY A 232 22.45 -15.00 23.80
N ASP A 233 23.04 -13.94 23.26
CA ASP A 233 22.35 -12.70 22.85
C ASP A 233 21.38 -12.97 21.66
N PRO A 234 20.40 -12.08 21.35
CA PRO A 234 19.48 -12.28 20.22
C PRO A 234 20.22 -12.35 18.88
N ASN A 235 21.40 -11.72 18.81
CA ASN A 235 22.26 -11.74 17.64
C ASN A 235 23.12 -13.00 17.53
N ALA A 236 23.17 -13.91 18.52
CA ALA A 236 24.08 -15.06 18.52
C ALA A 236 25.56 -14.71 18.22
N THR A 237 26.05 -13.64 18.84
CA THR A 237 27.44 -13.19 18.73
C THR A 237 28.37 -13.76 19.80
N THR A 238 27.80 -14.42 20.82
CA THR A 238 28.54 -14.96 21.98
C THR A 238 28.40 -16.49 22.13
N ASP A 239 29.52 -17.19 22.35
CA ASP A 239 29.51 -18.62 22.72
C ASP A 239 28.98 -18.83 24.16
N THR A 240 27.86 -19.55 24.31
CA THR A 240 27.20 -19.78 25.61
C THR A 240 26.99 -21.25 25.96
N TYR A 241 26.89 -21.55 27.26
CA TYR A 241 26.97 -22.92 27.79
C TYR A 241 25.94 -23.19 28.90
N ALA A 242 25.41 -24.42 28.94
CA ALA A 242 24.51 -24.92 29.97
C ALA A 242 25.17 -26.00 30.86
N PRO A 243 25.32 -25.80 32.18
CA PRO A 243 25.17 -24.53 32.90
C PRO A 243 26.39 -23.61 32.73
N ALA A 244 26.14 -22.30 32.65
CA ALA A 244 27.17 -21.30 32.35
C ALA A 244 28.34 -21.33 33.35
N SER A 245 28.03 -21.49 34.64
CA SER A 245 28.99 -21.47 35.74
C SER A 245 30.04 -22.60 35.75
N SER A 246 29.95 -23.58 34.84
CA SER A 246 30.95 -24.65 34.73
C SER A 246 31.42 -24.96 33.30
N GLY A 247 31.00 -24.19 32.29
CA GLY A 247 31.30 -24.51 30.88
C GLY A 247 30.80 -25.90 30.49
N GLY A 248 29.49 -26.11 30.60
CA GLY A 248 28.83 -27.40 30.32
C GLY A 248 28.72 -27.73 28.83
N PHE A 249 27.52 -28.07 28.36
CA PHE A 249 27.27 -28.23 26.93
C PHE A 249 27.07 -26.84 26.31
N GLN A 250 27.65 -26.59 25.13
CA GLN A 250 27.37 -25.36 24.39
C GLN A 250 25.89 -25.34 23.97
N LEU A 251 25.26 -24.16 23.90
CA LEU A 251 23.88 -23.98 23.39
C LEU A 251 23.74 -22.87 22.35
N CYS A 252 24.65 -21.89 22.35
CA CYS A 252 24.83 -20.98 21.21
C CYS A 252 26.29 -20.95 20.77
N ALA A 253 26.51 -20.86 19.47
CA ALA A 253 27.81 -20.67 18.84
C ALA A 253 27.86 -19.33 18.11
N ALA A 254 28.93 -18.58 18.33
CA ALA A 254 29.10 -17.24 17.78
C ALA A 254 29.29 -17.26 16.25
N ASN A 255 28.32 -16.74 15.49
CA ASN A 255 28.36 -16.75 14.01
C ASN A 255 28.48 -15.32 13.42
N HIS A 256 29.45 -15.12 12.53
CA HIS A 256 29.70 -13.87 11.77
C HIS A 256 29.78 -12.58 12.60
N VAL A 257 30.42 -12.67 13.77
CA VAL A 257 30.61 -11.55 14.69
C VAL A 257 31.34 -10.38 14.00
N GLY A 258 30.79 -9.17 14.13
CA GLY A 258 31.33 -7.94 13.55
C GLY A 258 30.61 -7.42 12.30
N TYR A 259 29.61 -8.16 11.80
CA TYR A 259 28.64 -7.68 10.80
C TYR A 259 27.31 -7.36 11.49
N SER A 260 26.53 -6.42 10.96
CA SER A 260 25.21 -6.06 11.52
C SER A 260 24.14 -7.08 11.11
N SER A 261 23.15 -7.29 11.97
CA SER A 261 22.01 -8.20 11.77
C SER A 261 20.79 -7.52 11.16
N ASP A 262 20.86 -6.20 11.00
CA ASP A 262 19.70 -5.32 10.86
C ASP A 262 19.09 -5.44 9.45
N PHE A 263 17.78 -5.28 9.33
CA PHE A 263 17.06 -5.44 8.06
C PHE A 263 15.91 -4.42 8.03
N THR A 264 15.37 -4.11 6.86
CA THR A 264 14.55 -2.89 6.65
C THR A 264 13.07 -3.17 6.40
N PHE A 265 12.65 -4.44 6.34
CA PHE A 265 11.27 -4.82 6.06
C PHE A 265 10.94 -6.21 6.63
N GLN A 266 9.74 -6.34 7.19
CA GLN A 266 9.20 -7.59 7.73
C GLN A 266 7.86 -7.95 7.06
N MET A 267 7.67 -9.24 6.78
CA MET A 267 6.39 -9.81 6.35
C MET A 267 6.13 -11.15 7.05
N ASN A 268 4.87 -11.44 7.37
CA ASN A 268 4.40 -12.76 7.80
C ASN A 268 3.08 -13.16 7.15
N ALA A 269 2.99 -14.43 6.73
CA ALA A 269 1.76 -15.11 6.35
C ALA A 269 1.40 -16.11 7.45
N GLY A 270 0.40 -15.78 8.27
CA GLY A 270 0.15 -16.41 9.56
C GLY A 270 1.22 -16.06 10.60
N GLY A 271 1.24 -16.81 11.71
CA GLY A 271 2.13 -16.54 12.84
C GLY A 271 1.49 -15.69 13.93
N ALA A 272 2.32 -15.20 14.86
CA ALA A 272 1.95 -14.34 15.99
C ALA A 272 3.24 -13.74 16.59
N LEU A 273 3.12 -12.66 17.36
CA LEU A 273 4.19 -12.11 18.19
C LEU A 273 4.07 -12.67 19.62
N GLY A 274 5.19 -12.73 20.36
CA GLY A 274 5.16 -13.27 21.73
C GLY A 274 4.36 -12.44 22.72
N ASP A 275 4.49 -11.11 22.66
CA ASP A 275 3.75 -10.12 23.45
C ASP A 275 3.79 -8.78 22.68
N LEU A 276 2.84 -7.86 22.92
CA LEU A 276 2.92 -6.50 22.35
C LEU A 276 4.05 -5.69 23.01
N ASN A 277 4.42 -5.98 24.26
CA ASN A 277 5.58 -5.40 24.97
C ASN A 277 6.94 -5.88 24.38
N TRP A 278 6.97 -6.30 23.12
CA TRP A 278 8.17 -6.52 22.31
C TRP A 278 8.28 -5.47 21.17
N LEU A 279 7.19 -4.79 20.81
CA LEU A 279 7.16 -3.76 19.76
C LEU A 279 7.64 -2.42 20.32
N ASP A 280 8.48 -1.71 19.57
CA ASP A 280 8.94 -0.37 19.92
C ASP A 280 8.45 0.69 18.91
N GLU A 281 8.35 1.95 19.36
CA GLU A 281 8.13 3.10 18.48
C GLU A 281 9.40 3.38 17.66
N GLY A 282 9.33 3.21 16.34
CA GLY A 282 10.49 3.24 15.44
C GLY A 282 11.01 1.87 15.00
N ASP A 283 10.32 0.77 15.34
CA ASP A 283 10.51 -0.53 14.70
C ASP A 283 10.28 -0.46 13.18
N ILE A 284 10.79 -1.46 12.45
CA ILE A 284 10.72 -1.49 10.98
C ILE A 284 9.30 -1.75 10.44
N PRO A 285 8.98 -1.31 9.21
CA PRO A 285 7.66 -1.55 8.60
C PRO A 285 7.33 -3.05 8.46
N MET A 286 6.08 -3.40 8.80
CA MET A 286 5.59 -4.78 8.94
C MET A 286 4.35 -5.03 8.07
N VAL A 287 4.23 -6.23 7.48
CA VAL A 287 3.05 -6.65 6.69
C VAL A 287 2.57 -8.04 7.12
N SER A 288 1.33 -8.12 7.60
CA SER A 288 0.71 -9.37 8.07
C SER A 288 -0.46 -9.82 7.21
N PHE A 289 -0.41 -11.07 6.75
CA PHE A 289 -1.54 -11.79 6.17
C PHE A 289 -2.00 -12.86 7.16
N GLN A 290 -3.26 -12.84 7.64
CA GLN A 290 -3.71 -13.86 8.59
C GLN A 290 -5.21 -14.17 8.48
N CYS A 291 -5.56 -15.46 8.62
CA CYS A 291 -6.93 -15.95 8.67
C CYS A 291 -7.58 -15.62 10.03
N PRO A 292 -8.69 -14.86 10.11
CA PRO A 292 -9.32 -14.51 11.38
C PRO A 292 -9.91 -15.68 12.20
N HIS A 293 -9.99 -16.88 11.62
CA HIS A 293 -10.49 -18.09 12.28
C HIS A 293 -9.45 -19.24 12.32
N ASP A 294 -8.16 -18.92 12.31
CA ASP A 294 -7.09 -19.91 12.52
C ASP A 294 -7.16 -20.50 13.94
N PRO A 295 -7.21 -21.84 14.10
CA PRO A 295 -7.40 -22.48 15.41
C PRO A 295 -6.11 -22.68 16.22
N PHE A 296 -4.94 -22.27 15.71
CA PHE A 296 -3.62 -22.48 16.35
C PHE A 296 -2.87 -21.18 16.62
N ALA A 297 -2.89 -20.25 15.66
CA ALA A 297 -2.27 -18.93 15.73
C ALA A 297 -3.38 -17.85 15.70
N PRO A 298 -3.67 -17.17 16.83
CA PRO A 298 -4.84 -16.32 16.93
C PRO A 298 -4.63 -15.00 16.17
N TYR A 299 -5.74 -14.43 15.66
CA TYR A 299 -5.75 -13.19 14.89
C TYR A 299 -5.70 -11.94 15.80
N GLU A 300 -6.41 -12.00 16.93
CA GLU A 300 -6.30 -11.07 18.07
C GLU A 300 -5.38 -11.66 19.15
N THR A 301 -5.05 -10.96 20.24
CA THR A 301 -4.30 -11.54 21.37
C THR A 301 -5.08 -12.69 22.03
N SER A 302 -4.50 -13.90 22.00
CA SER A 302 -5.12 -15.09 22.58
C SER A 302 -4.13 -16.23 22.84
N VAL A 303 -4.63 -17.35 23.35
CA VAL A 303 -3.78 -18.50 23.74
C VAL A 303 -3.40 -19.36 22.53
N LEU A 304 -2.12 -19.39 22.19
CA LEU A 304 -1.52 -20.29 21.19
C LEU A 304 -1.78 -21.76 21.55
N VAL A 305 -2.25 -22.55 20.57
CA VAL A 305 -2.59 -23.98 20.74
C VAL A 305 -1.66 -24.86 19.89
N VAL A 306 -1.18 -25.96 20.46
CA VAL A 306 -0.29 -26.89 19.74
C VAL A 306 -1.07 -27.74 18.73
N PRO A 307 -0.74 -27.75 17.43
CA PRO A 307 -1.43 -28.57 16.42
C PRO A 307 -1.38 -30.08 16.68
N THR A 308 -0.31 -30.59 17.32
CA THR A 308 -0.13 -32.03 17.59
C THR A 308 -0.95 -32.58 18.75
N THR A 309 -1.31 -31.74 19.73
CA THR A 309 -1.99 -32.17 20.97
C THR A 309 -3.30 -31.45 21.26
N ASN A 310 -3.56 -30.32 20.58
CA ASN A 310 -4.66 -29.39 20.89
C ASN A 310 -4.65 -28.91 22.35
N GLU A 311 -3.45 -28.77 22.94
CA GLU A 311 -3.25 -28.22 24.28
C GLU A 311 -2.75 -26.77 24.21
N PRO A 312 -3.10 -25.90 25.18
CA PRO A 312 -2.62 -24.52 25.22
C PRO A 312 -1.13 -24.43 25.57
N VAL A 313 -0.45 -23.38 25.10
CA VAL A 313 0.93 -23.03 25.46
C VAL A 313 0.99 -21.68 26.17
N VAL A 314 0.88 -20.58 25.44
CA VAL A 314 1.08 -19.23 25.97
C VAL A 314 0.18 -18.25 25.23
N GLU A 315 -0.16 -17.16 25.89
CA GLU A 315 -0.88 -16.04 25.27
C GLU A 315 0.08 -15.28 24.34
N VAL A 316 -0.32 -15.06 23.10
CA VAL A 316 0.44 -14.44 22.00
C VAL A 316 -0.44 -13.42 21.28
N SER A 317 0.16 -12.44 20.63
CA SER A 317 -0.56 -11.37 19.94
C SER A 317 -0.60 -11.64 18.44
N GLY A 318 -1.80 -11.58 17.86
CA GLY A 318 -2.02 -11.80 16.44
C GLY A 318 -1.88 -10.55 15.59
N ALA A 319 -1.99 -10.71 14.27
CA ALA A 319 -1.82 -9.62 13.31
C ALA A 319 -2.76 -8.41 13.54
N MET A 320 -3.97 -8.63 14.07
CA MET A 320 -4.93 -7.56 14.37
C MET A 320 -4.37 -6.60 15.42
N ASP A 321 -3.97 -7.13 16.57
CA ASP A 321 -3.44 -6.35 17.70
C ASP A 321 -2.05 -5.77 17.41
N ILE A 322 -1.19 -6.50 16.68
CA ILE A 322 0.11 -5.99 16.23
C ILE A 322 -0.07 -4.75 15.36
N HIS A 323 -0.98 -4.81 14.38
CA HIS A 323 -1.21 -3.69 13.47
C HIS A 323 -2.03 -2.56 14.11
N GLU A 324 -2.85 -2.82 15.13
CA GLU A 324 -3.47 -1.80 15.97
C GLU A 324 -2.42 -1.00 16.77
N GLU A 325 -1.45 -1.68 17.39
CA GLU A 325 -0.41 -1.04 18.20
C GLU A 325 0.56 -0.21 17.34
N ILE A 326 1.15 -0.79 16.28
CA ILE A 326 2.17 -0.07 15.47
C ILE A 326 1.59 1.11 14.67
N ASN A 327 0.31 1.05 14.29
CA ASN A 327 -0.40 2.20 13.68
C ASN A 327 -0.93 3.19 14.73
N GLY A 328 -0.93 2.82 16.02
CA GLY A 328 -1.32 3.67 17.15
C GLY A 328 -0.20 4.55 17.71
N TYR A 329 1.07 4.22 17.44
CA TYR A 329 2.24 5.01 17.84
C TYR A 329 2.24 6.42 17.22
N ALA A 330 2.91 7.37 17.89
CA ALA A 330 2.97 8.76 17.45
C ALA A 330 3.92 8.94 16.24
N ALA A 331 4.94 8.09 16.16
CA ALA A 331 5.66 7.75 14.93
C ALA A 331 5.25 6.33 14.49
N ASN A 332 4.14 6.22 13.77
CA ASN A 332 3.63 4.96 13.21
C ASN A 332 4.72 4.25 12.37
N ASN A 333 5.05 3.00 12.74
CA ASN A 333 6.10 2.21 12.07
C ASN A 333 5.75 1.87 10.60
N ASN A 334 4.46 1.81 10.28
CA ASN A 334 3.90 1.62 8.94
C ASN A 334 3.53 2.93 8.22
N ALA A 335 3.93 4.11 8.74
CA ALA A 335 3.65 5.40 8.11
C ALA A 335 4.10 5.47 6.63
N ILE A 336 5.17 4.77 6.26
CA ILE A 336 5.67 4.72 4.87
C ILE A 336 4.69 4.06 3.87
N PHE A 337 3.69 3.32 4.34
CA PHE A 337 2.60 2.82 3.49
C PHE A 337 1.44 3.83 3.40
N ALA A 338 1.03 4.37 4.55
CA ALA A 338 -0.07 5.34 4.64
C ALA A 338 0.26 6.69 3.99
N ASP A 339 1.49 7.19 4.11
CA ASP A 339 1.96 8.42 3.46
C ASP A 339 2.04 8.28 1.91
N ALA A 340 2.03 7.05 1.40
CA ALA A 340 2.09 6.74 -0.03
C ALA A 340 0.71 6.43 -0.66
N ASP A 341 -0.39 6.61 0.09
CA ASP A 341 -1.80 6.46 -0.33
C ASP A 341 -2.09 5.17 -1.16
N LEU A 342 -1.39 4.08 -0.80
CA LEU A 342 -1.46 2.80 -1.51
C LEU A 342 -2.84 2.16 -1.39
N ASP A 343 -3.35 1.58 -2.48
CA ASP A 343 -4.60 0.83 -2.42
C ASP A 343 -4.52 -0.31 -1.37
N ASP A 344 -5.66 -0.50 -0.71
CA ASP A 344 -5.84 -1.43 0.40
C ASP A 344 -7.17 -2.16 0.23
N ALA A 345 -7.16 -3.21 -0.59
CA ALA A 345 -8.27 -4.14 -0.71
C ALA A 345 -8.65 -4.81 0.64
N GLY A 346 -7.76 -4.77 1.65
CA GLY A 346 -8.02 -5.18 3.03
C GLY A 346 -8.82 -4.15 3.86
N SER A 347 -8.85 -2.87 3.44
CA SER A 347 -9.44 -1.73 4.18
C SER A 347 -10.86 -1.98 4.71
N PRO A 348 -11.79 -2.61 3.95
CA PRO A 348 -13.14 -2.91 4.44
C PRO A 348 -13.20 -3.94 5.59
N ALA A 349 -12.08 -4.59 5.92
CA ALA A 349 -11.98 -5.68 6.89
C ALA A 349 -10.86 -5.51 7.95
N ASN A 350 -9.82 -4.70 7.70
CA ASN A 350 -8.67 -4.49 8.61
C ASN A 350 -8.82 -3.26 9.54
N LEU A 351 -9.97 -2.57 9.51
CA LEU A 351 -10.29 -1.33 10.24
C LEU A 351 -9.51 -0.07 9.78
N GLY A 352 -8.74 -0.15 8.69
CA GLY A 352 -7.88 0.92 8.20
C GLY A 352 -6.46 0.90 8.77
N TYR A 353 -5.99 -0.26 9.26
CA TYR A 353 -4.61 -0.42 9.73
C TYR A 353 -3.70 -0.91 8.58
N ASP A 354 -2.78 -0.04 8.15
CA ASP A 354 -1.93 -0.32 7.00
C ASP A 354 -1.00 -1.52 7.22
N GLY A 355 -0.77 -2.26 6.15
CA GLY A 355 -0.01 -3.52 6.15
C GLY A 355 -0.77 -4.75 6.70
N LEU A 356 -2.01 -4.61 7.19
CA LEU A 356 -2.82 -5.73 7.66
C LEU A 356 -3.77 -6.23 6.56
N PHE A 357 -3.58 -7.49 6.12
CA PHE A 357 -4.47 -8.15 5.17
C PHE A 357 -5.24 -9.32 5.81
N PRO A 358 -6.54 -9.18 6.10
CA PRO A 358 -7.36 -10.26 6.69
C PRO A 358 -7.71 -11.30 5.62
N VAL A 359 -7.19 -12.52 5.75
CA VAL A 359 -7.44 -13.61 4.79
C VAL A 359 -8.79 -14.24 5.10
N LEU A 360 -9.80 -13.93 4.29
CA LEU A 360 -11.19 -14.35 4.50
C LEU A 360 -11.59 -15.52 3.58
N ASN A 361 -11.04 -16.73 3.77
CA ASN A 361 -11.33 -17.84 2.86
C ASN A 361 -12.77 -18.38 3.00
N SER A 362 -13.48 -18.47 1.88
CA SER A 362 -14.78 -19.14 1.76
C SER A 362 -15.86 -18.63 2.72
N TYR A 363 -16.00 -17.30 2.86
CA TYR A 363 -17.03 -16.66 3.69
C TYR A 363 -18.35 -16.49 2.94
N VAL A 364 -19.47 -16.62 3.67
CA VAL A 364 -20.82 -16.26 3.19
C VAL A 364 -21.55 -15.47 4.28
N ASP A 365 -22.10 -14.31 3.91
CA ASP A 365 -22.84 -13.41 4.81
C ASP A 365 -22.05 -12.99 6.07
N GLY A 366 -20.71 -12.90 5.98
CA GLY A 366 -19.84 -12.54 7.11
C GLY A 366 -19.56 -13.68 8.09
N SER A 367 -19.62 -14.93 7.64
CA SER A 367 -19.20 -16.10 8.43
C SER A 367 -18.44 -17.10 7.54
N PRO A 368 -17.39 -17.76 8.06
CA PRO A 368 -16.70 -18.82 7.32
C PRO A 368 -17.68 -19.97 7.05
N THR A 369 -17.62 -20.55 5.85
CA THR A 369 -18.43 -21.74 5.52
C THR A 369 -17.72 -23.06 5.85
N GLU A 370 -16.43 -22.99 6.15
CA GLU A 370 -15.56 -24.11 6.53
C GLU A 370 -15.42 -24.18 8.07
N PRO A 371 -15.08 -25.34 8.66
CA PRO A 371 -15.05 -25.50 10.12
C PRO A 371 -13.85 -24.83 10.79
N PHE A 372 -12.81 -24.53 10.01
CA PHE A 372 -11.59 -23.82 10.35
C PHE A 372 -11.13 -23.07 9.07
N ASP A 373 -10.36 -22.00 9.21
CA ASP A 373 -9.76 -21.25 8.11
C ASP A 373 -8.30 -20.99 8.49
N SER A 374 -7.36 -21.64 7.79
CA SER A 374 -5.93 -21.56 8.11
C SER A 374 -5.08 -21.83 6.88
N SER A 375 -4.18 -20.89 6.59
CA SER A 375 -3.10 -21.01 5.60
C SER A 375 -3.51 -21.54 4.21
N PRO A 376 -4.52 -20.95 3.54
CA PRO A 376 -4.99 -21.43 2.23
C PRO A 376 -3.96 -21.32 1.10
N TRP A 377 -2.89 -20.53 1.30
CA TRP A 377 -1.71 -20.45 0.44
C TRP A 377 -0.77 -21.68 0.49
N GLN A 378 -1.02 -22.66 1.38
CA GLN A 378 -0.20 -23.86 1.53
C GLN A 378 -0.77 -25.08 0.77
N TRP A 379 0.07 -25.80 0.03
CA TRP A 379 -0.29 -27.07 -0.63
C TRP A 379 0.84 -28.11 -0.58
N TRP A 380 0.49 -29.40 -0.73
CA TRP A 380 1.43 -30.53 -0.66
C TRP A 380 0.92 -31.79 -1.40
N ASP A 381 1.83 -32.72 -1.74
CA ASP A 381 1.46 -34.03 -2.33
C ASP A 381 0.75 -34.92 -1.29
N GLN A 382 -0.57 -35.03 -1.42
CA GLN A 382 -1.41 -35.88 -0.56
C GLN A 382 -1.00 -37.36 -0.58
N ALA A 383 -0.44 -37.89 -1.67
CA ALA A 383 0.00 -39.28 -1.76
C ALA A 383 1.29 -39.53 -0.99
N VAL A 384 2.18 -38.53 -0.88
CA VAL A 384 3.37 -38.58 -0.01
C VAL A 384 2.94 -38.62 1.47
N VAL A 385 2.04 -37.73 1.90
CA VAL A 385 1.54 -37.71 3.28
C VAL A 385 0.76 -38.99 3.61
N ALA A 386 -0.09 -39.48 2.71
CA ALA A 386 -0.81 -40.76 2.88
C ALA A 386 0.14 -41.96 3.03
N ALA A 387 1.27 -41.97 2.31
CA ALA A 387 2.28 -43.01 2.44
C ALA A 387 3.03 -42.94 3.79
N TYR A 388 3.26 -41.74 4.33
CA TYR A 388 3.79 -41.57 5.68
C TYR A 388 2.80 -42.05 6.74
N ASP A 389 1.51 -41.71 6.61
CA ASP A 389 0.44 -42.15 7.51
C ASP A 389 0.27 -43.68 7.52
N GLU A 390 0.29 -44.36 6.36
CA GLU A 390 0.26 -45.84 6.29
C GLU A 390 1.52 -46.46 6.92
N ALA A 391 2.70 -45.84 6.74
CA ALA A 391 3.97 -46.37 7.24
C ALA A 391 4.13 -46.22 8.76
N ASN A 392 3.64 -45.13 9.36
CA ASN A 392 3.86 -44.78 10.77
C ASN A 392 2.61 -44.97 11.65
N GLY A 393 1.42 -45.10 11.06
CA GLY A 393 0.16 -45.19 11.79
C GLY A 393 -0.38 -43.85 12.28
N THR A 394 0.00 -42.74 11.65
CA THR A 394 -0.51 -41.39 11.94
C THR A 394 -1.78 -41.09 11.12
N ASN A 395 -2.30 -39.88 11.28
CA ASN A 395 -3.52 -39.38 10.61
C ASN A 395 -3.35 -37.93 10.10
N ILE A 396 -2.11 -37.55 9.77
CA ILE A 396 -1.71 -36.18 9.44
C ILE A 396 -2.50 -35.65 8.25
N LEU A 397 -2.64 -36.45 7.17
CA LEU A 397 -3.40 -36.02 5.99
C LEU A 397 -4.87 -35.74 6.32
N ALA A 398 -5.47 -36.53 7.21
CA ALA A 398 -6.86 -36.35 7.62
C ALA A 398 -7.05 -35.12 8.54
N THR A 399 -6.07 -34.80 9.37
CA THR A 399 -6.06 -33.56 10.18
C THR A 399 -5.89 -32.34 9.29
N GLN A 400 -4.94 -32.35 8.37
CA GLN A 400 -4.65 -31.20 7.50
C GLN A 400 -5.81 -30.93 6.53
N LEU A 401 -6.43 -31.96 5.94
CA LEU A 401 -7.67 -31.83 5.14
C LEU A 401 -8.94 -31.53 5.97
N THR A 402 -8.81 -31.32 7.29
CA THR A 402 -9.88 -30.74 8.12
C THR A 402 -9.67 -29.23 8.34
N LEU A 403 -8.44 -28.73 8.13
CA LEU A 403 -8.01 -27.35 8.35
C LEU A 403 -7.99 -26.54 7.05
N ASN A 404 -7.51 -27.16 5.97
CA ASN A 404 -7.69 -26.72 4.59
C ASN A 404 -8.28 -27.91 3.79
N PRO A 405 -9.62 -28.02 3.70
CA PRO A 405 -10.33 -29.10 2.97
C PRO A 405 -10.30 -28.96 1.45
N THR A 406 -10.14 -27.75 0.92
CA THR A 406 -10.07 -27.43 -0.52
C THR A 406 -8.66 -27.62 -1.10
N MET A 407 -7.63 -27.50 -0.26
CA MET A 407 -6.19 -27.59 -0.51
C MET A 407 -5.79 -28.18 -1.87
N GLY A 408 -5.31 -27.29 -2.72
CA GLY A 408 -4.66 -27.59 -3.98
C GLY A 408 -3.89 -26.39 -4.51
N GLU A 409 -3.00 -26.64 -5.46
CA GLU A 409 -2.18 -25.64 -6.16
C GLU A 409 -3.03 -24.49 -6.74
N GLU A 410 -4.17 -24.80 -7.35
CA GLU A 410 -5.12 -23.84 -7.94
C GLU A 410 -5.74 -22.86 -6.91
N GLU A 411 -5.94 -23.28 -5.66
CA GLU A 411 -6.39 -22.40 -4.58
C GLU A 411 -5.21 -21.60 -4.00
N ALA A 412 -4.07 -22.26 -3.79
CA ALA A 412 -2.89 -21.64 -3.22
C ALA A 412 -2.39 -20.49 -4.10
N MET A 413 -2.36 -20.66 -5.43
CA MET A 413 -1.95 -19.61 -6.37
C MET A 413 -2.83 -18.36 -6.29
N GLY A 414 -4.16 -18.51 -6.20
CA GLY A 414 -5.07 -17.37 -6.08
C GLY A 414 -4.93 -16.59 -4.77
N TRP A 415 -4.36 -17.19 -3.71
CA TRP A 415 -3.94 -16.48 -2.50
C TRP A 415 -2.53 -15.91 -2.61
N ILE A 416 -1.59 -16.62 -3.25
CA ILE A 416 -0.22 -16.14 -3.48
C ILE A 416 -0.23 -14.87 -4.34
N GLU A 417 -1.09 -14.78 -5.35
CA GLU A 417 -1.27 -13.60 -6.19
C GLU A 417 -1.71 -12.39 -5.32
N GLN A 418 -2.82 -12.48 -4.60
CA GLN A 418 -3.24 -11.43 -3.64
C GLN A 418 -2.17 -11.07 -2.59
N ILE A 419 -1.41 -12.05 -2.10
CA ILE A 419 -0.32 -11.84 -1.14
C ILE A 419 0.83 -11.05 -1.78
N VAL A 420 1.21 -11.38 -3.01
CA VAL A 420 2.26 -10.68 -3.77
C VAL A 420 1.79 -9.28 -4.15
N ASP A 421 0.59 -9.13 -4.69
CA ASP A 421 0.01 -7.85 -5.13
C ASP A 421 -0.04 -6.83 -3.97
N TYR A 422 -0.49 -7.24 -2.79
CA TYR A 422 -0.56 -6.37 -1.61
C TYR A 422 0.81 -6.06 -0.99
N ASN A 423 1.70 -7.06 -0.96
CA ASN A 423 3.00 -6.96 -0.27
C ASN A 423 4.04 -6.19 -1.09
N THR A 424 4.11 -6.42 -2.41
CA THR A 424 5.24 -5.97 -3.24
C THR A 424 5.45 -4.45 -3.27
N PRO A 425 4.44 -3.58 -3.47
CA PRO A 425 4.64 -2.13 -3.38
C PRO A 425 5.06 -1.68 -1.97
N ARG A 426 4.46 -2.24 -0.92
CA ARG A 426 4.76 -1.93 0.49
C ARG A 426 6.21 -2.32 0.84
N MET A 427 6.60 -3.55 0.53
CA MET A 427 7.98 -4.05 0.63
C MET A 427 8.97 -3.19 -0.18
N GLY A 428 8.59 -2.82 -1.39
CA GLY A 428 9.43 -2.00 -2.29
C GLY A 428 9.77 -0.63 -1.69
N LEU A 429 8.79 0.03 -1.07
CA LEU A 429 8.98 1.30 -0.37
C LEU A 429 9.85 1.13 0.88
N ALA A 430 9.55 0.15 1.73
CA ALA A 430 10.31 -0.12 2.97
C ALA A 430 11.78 -0.50 2.72
N MET A 431 12.07 -1.16 1.59
CA MET A 431 13.45 -1.44 1.13
C MET A 431 14.05 -0.30 0.28
N GLY A 432 13.30 0.78 0.04
CA GLY A 432 13.69 1.92 -0.78
C GLY A 432 14.11 1.54 -2.21
N VAL A 433 13.54 0.48 -2.79
CA VAL A 433 13.84 0.00 -4.15
C VAL A 433 12.86 0.55 -5.20
N VAL A 434 11.70 1.02 -4.77
CA VAL A 434 10.76 1.81 -5.56
C VAL A 434 10.40 3.09 -4.79
N THR A 435 9.81 4.06 -5.48
CA THR A 435 9.22 5.26 -4.86
C THR A 435 7.70 5.24 -5.02
N GLN A 436 6.98 6.13 -4.33
CA GLN A 436 5.56 6.37 -4.60
C GLN A 436 5.33 6.66 -6.11
N SER A 437 6.14 7.54 -6.70
CA SER A 437 6.14 7.83 -8.15
C SER A 437 6.63 6.68 -9.05
N THR A 438 7.08 5.56 -8.50
CA THR A 438 7.35 4.32 -9.26
C THR A 438 6.14 3.38 -9.23
N ILE A 439 5.30 3.47 -8.20
CA ILE A 439 4.06 2.68 -8.04
C ILE A 439 2.88 3.39 -8.74
N GLU A 440 2.82 4.72 -8.64
CA GLU A 440 1.80 5.57 -9.29
C GLU A 440 2.17 6.00 -10.72
N GLY A 441 3.48 6.02 -11.04
CA GLY A 441 4.03 6.63 -12.25
C GLY A 441 3.90 5.77 -13.51
N GLY A 442 2.69 5.27 -13.77
CA GLY A 442 2.39 4.39 -14.90
C GLY A 442 2.76 4.96 -16.28
N VAL A 443 2.64 4.15 -17.32
CA VAL A 443 3.12 4.52 -18.65
C VAL A 443 2.14 5.47 -19.31
N ARG A 444 2.61 6.70 -19.61
CA ARG A 444 1.88 7.67 -20.45
C ARG A 444 1.36 6.98 -21.72
N TYR A 445 0.08 7.20 -22.02
CA TYR A 445 -0.70 6.60 -23.11
C TYR A 445 -1.17 5.15 -22.89
N ILE A 446 -0.87 4.54 -21.74
CA ILE A 446 -1.46 3.28 -21.26
C ILE A 446 -2.22 3.52 -19.96
N ASP A 447 -1.57 4.08 -18.95
CA ASP A 447 -2.08 4.25 -17.58
C ASP A 447 -2.50 5.71 -17.28
N GLU A 448 -3.37 5.91 -16.29
CA GLU A 448 -3.91 7.24 -15.93
C GLU A 448 -2.96 8.06 -15.04
N ILE A 449 -2.03 8.80 -15.67
CA ILE A 449 -0.95 9.57 -15.03
C ILE A 449 -1.27 11.03 -14.68
N PHE A 450 -2.50 11.51 -14.96
CA PHE A 450 -2.95 12.86 -14.61
C PHE A 450 -4.23 12.78 -13.78
N GLU A 451 -4.27 13.38 -12.60
CA GLU A 451 -5.46 13.38 -11.72
C GLU A 451 -6.74 13.93 -12.40
N ASP A 452 -6.58 14.96 -13.23
CA ASP A 452 -7.64 15.95 -13.49
C ASP A 452 -7.69 16.36 -14.98
N VAL A 453 -8.89 16.73 -15.48
CA VAL A 453 -9.11 17.06 -16.90
C VAL A 453 -9.84 18.38 -17.12
N THR A 454 -9.44 19.09 -18.17
CA THR A 454 -10.15 20.26 -18.70
C THR A 454 -11.02 19.88 -19.89
N VAL A 455 -12.22 20.46 -19.99
CA VAL A 455 -13.17 20.21 -21.09
C VAL A 455 -13.57 21.52 -21.76
N GLU A 456 -13.28 21.67 -23.06
CA GLU A 456 -13.82 22.75 -23.90
C GLU A 456 -15.07 22.24 -24.63
N SER A 457 -16.25 22.58 -24.10
CA SER A 457 -17.54 22.16 -24.68
C SER A 457 -18.01 23.02 -25.85
N GLY A 458 -18.56 22.37 -26.88
CA GLY A 458 -19.24 23.03 -28.00
C GLY A 458 -18.32 23.60 -29.08
N VAL A 459 -17.11 23.06 -29.23
CA VAL A 459 -16.16 23.42 -30.29
C VAL A 459 -16.78 23.10 -31.65
N VAL A 460 -16.84 24.10 -32.53
CA VAL A 460 -17.41 23.93 -33.89
C VAL A 460 -16.31 23.39 -34.81
N TYR A 461 -16.34 22.09 -35.09
CA TYR A 461 -15.36 21.47 -35.99
C TYR A 461 -15.76 21.53 -37.48
N GLY A 462 -17.02 21.87 -37.80
CA GLY A 462 -17.48 22.06 -39.19
C GLY A 462 -18.89 22.65 -39.31
N GLU A 463 -19.34 22.90 -40.53
CA GLU A 463 -20.74 23.25 -40.87
C GLU A 463 -21.19 22.41 -42.07
N ASN A 464 -22.31 21.69 -41.95
CA ASN A 464 -22.79 20.78 -43.00
C ASN A 464 -24.32 20.64 -43.01
N ILE A 465 -24.91 20.02 -44.03
CA ILE A 465 -26.37 20.05 -44.25
C ILE A 465 -27.12 18.95 -43.49
N THR A 466 -28.04 19.37 -42.62
CA THR A 466 -29.00 18.49 -41.92
C THR A 466 -30.22 18.12 -42.76
N VAL A 467 -30.72 16.90 -42.56
CA VAL A 467 -31.94 16.40 -43.22
C VAL A 467 -33.13 16.21 -42.28
N ILE A 468 -32.97 16.43 -40.96
CA ILE A 468 -34.08 16.37 -40.00
C ILE A 468 -35.27 17.29 -40.39
N PRO A 469 -35.07 18.54 -40.86
CA PRO A 469 -36.14 19.38 -41.38
C PRO A 469 -36.90 18.77 -42.57
N ALA A 470 -36.24 17.97 -43.42
CA ALA A 470 -36.87 17.29 -44.55
C ALA A 470 -37.83 16.18 -44.11
N LEU A 471 -37.51 15.48 -43.02
CA LEU A 471 -38.43 14.53 -42.37
C LEU A 471 -39.70 15.22 -41.85
N GLN A 472 -39.61 16.52 -41.54
CA GLN A 472 -40.71 17.39 -41.10
C GLN A 472 -41.38 18.16 -42.26
N GLY A 473 -40.97 17.94 -43.52
CA GLY A 473 -41.52 18.60 -44.71
C GLY A 473 -41.01 20.02 -44.98
N MET A 474 -39.92 20.43 -44.32
CA MET A 474 -39.17 21.67 -44.58
C MET A 474 -37.94 21.38 -45.47
N PRO A 475 -37.30 22.37 -46.13
CA PRO A 475 -36.05 22.11 -46.86
C PRO A 475 -34.90 21.76 -45.89
N PRO A 476 -33.91 20.95 -46.33
CA PRO A 476 -32.61 20.83 -45.65
C PRO A 476 -31.95 22.19 -45.41
N MET A 477 -31.12 22.29 -44.37
CA MET A 477 -30.41 23.51 -43.96
C MET A 477 -29.06 23.17 -43.34
N ALA A 478 -28.18 24.16 -43.20
CA ALA A 478 -26.92 23.98 -42.48
C ALA A 478 -27.15 23.79 -40.97
N GLU A 479 -26.33 22.92 -40.36
CA GLU A 479 -26.10 22.82 -38.93
C GLU A 479 -24.60 22.84 -38.63
N ASN A 480 -24.21 23.41 -37.48
CA ASN A 480 -22.84 23.31 -36.99
C ASN A 480 -22.61 21.88 -36.49
N LEU A 481 -21.45 21.32 -36.81
CA LEU A 481 -20.97 20.07 -36.23
C LEU A 481 -20.15 20.41 -34.98
N LEU A 482 -20.46 19.76 -33.86
CA LEU A 482 -19.96 20.11 -32.52
C LEU A 482 -19.16 18.98 -31.91
N MET A 483 -18.15 19.32 -31.12
CA MET A 483 -17.45 18.38 -30.25
C MET A 483 -17.14 19.03 -28.90
N ASP A 484 -16.94 18.20 -27.88
CA ASP A 484 -16.41 18.60 -26.57
C ASP A 484 -15.00 18.01 -26.43
N VAL A 485 -13.99 18.84 -26.17
CA VAL A 485 -12.56 18.45 -26.20
C VAL A 485 -12.00 18.36 -24.79
N TYR A 486 -11.51 17.18 -24.44
CA TYR A 486 -10.94 16.78 -23.16
C TYR A 486 -9.41 16.82 -23.26
N GLN A 487 -8.74 17.43 -22.29
CA GLN A 487 -7.28 17.54 -22.19
C GLN A 487 -6.83 17.39 -20.74
N PRO A 488 -5.74 16.67 -20.44
CA PRO A 488 -5.19 16.57 -19.08
C PRO A 488 -4.80 17.95 -18.52
N VAL A 489 -4.94 18.10 -17.21
CA VAL A 489 -4.40 19.23 -16.44
C VAL A 489 -2.90 19.03 -16.21
N GLY A 490 -2.12 20.12 -16.20
CA GLY A 490 -0.69 20.10 -15.86
C GLY A 490 0.24 19.62 -16.98
N ASP A 491 -0.25 18.82 -17.93
CA ASP A 491 0.54 18.24 -19.01
C ASP A 491 1.27 19.30 -19.87
N SER A 492 2.58 19.08 -20.05
CA SER A 492 3.48 19.93 -20.83
C SER A 492 3.61 19.52 -22.30
N GLU A 493 3.07 18.37 -22.71
CA GLU A 493 3.28 17.86 -24.06
C GLU A 493 2.53 18.64 -25.16
N THR A 494 3.14 18.70 -26.35
CA THR A 494 2.69 19.61 -27.43
C THR A 494 2.38 18.94 -28.77
N GLU A 495 2.68 17.65 -28.93
CA GLU A 495 2.40 16.84 -30.12
C GLU A 495 1.63 15.56 -29.73
N ARG A 496 0.57 15.72 -28.93
CA ARG A 496 -0.16 14.61 -28.30
C ARG A 496 -1.06 13.84 -29.27
N PRO A 497 -1.21 12.51 -29.12
CA PRO A 497 -2.16 11.72 -29.90
C PRO A 497 -3.61 12.16 -29.66
N VAL A 498 -4.44 12.11 -30.71
CA VAL A 498 -5.86 12.47 -30.65
C VAL A 498 -6.73 11.22 -30.71
N ILE A 499 -7.74 11.12 -29.84
CA ILE A 499 -8.84 10.15 -29.97
C ILE A 499 -10.13 10.90 -30.33
N LEU A 500 -10.81 10.48 -31.40
CA LEU A 500 -12.12 10.99 -31.77
C LEU A 500 -13.19 9.96 -31.36
N TYR A 501 -13.93 10.26 -30.29
CA TYR A 501 -15.02 9.45 -29.79
C TYR A 501 -16.35 9.82 -30.45
N PHE A 502 -17.06 8.82 -31.00
CA PHE A 502 -18.37 8.98 -31.63
C PHE A 502 -19.43 8.22 -30.82
N HIS A 503 -20.43 8.95 -30.34
CA HIS A 503 -21.49 8.41 -29.48
C HIS A 503 -22.49 7.51 -30.24
N THR A 504 -23.35 6.80 -29.52
CA THR A 504 -24.43 5.97 -30.10
C THR A 504 -25.68 6.80 -30.51
N GLY A 505 -26.80 6.14 -30.84
CA GLY A 505 -28.10 6.82 -31.00
C GLY A 505 -28.81 6.68 -32.35
N ASN A 506 -28.41 5.73 -33.19
CA ASN A 506 -29.11 5.29 -34.41
C ASN A 506 -29.45 6.43 -35.39
N PHE A 507 -28.51 7.37 -35.57
CA PHE A 507 -28.64 8.55 -36.43
C PHE A 507 -29.92 9.37 -36.20
N LEU A 508 -30.43 9.39 -34.97
CA LEU A 508 -31.63 10.13 -34.55
C LEU A 508 -31.33 10.88 -33.25
N PRO A 509 -31.98 12.02 -32.99
CA PRO A 509 -31.81 12.73 -31.72
C PRO A 509 -32.15 11.82 -30.53
N GLN A 510 -31.46 12.03 -29.40
CA GLN A 510 -31.77 11.42 -28.10
C GLN A 510 -33.28 11.39 -27.84
N TYR A 511 -33.78 10.30 -27.27
CA TYR A 511 -35.19 9.97 -27.06
C TYR A 511 -36.02 9.75 -28.34
N VAL A 512 -35.79 10.49 -29.44
CA VAL A 512 -36.39 10.23 -30.76
C VAL A 512 -35.84 8.93 -31.38
N ASN A 513 -34.60 8.58 -31.03
CA ASN A 513 -33.95 7.31 -31.31
C ASN A 513 -34.51 6.11 -30.51
N GLY A 514 -35.43 6.33 -29.56
CA GLY A 514 -36.00 5.30 -28.68
C GLY A 514 -35.10 4.89 -27.50
N SER A 515 -34.06 5.67 -27.21
CA SER A 515 -33.05 5.42 -26.19
C SER A 515 -32.89 6.64 -25.26
N ALA A 516 -32.37 6.40 -24.06
CA ALA A 516 -31.98 7.43 -23.10
C ALA A 516 -30.62 8.08 -23.44
N VAL A 517 -29.77 7.38 -24.19
CA VAL A 517 -28.47 7.87 -24.69
C VAL A 517 -28.58 8.28 -26.16
N GLY A 518 -27.57 8.97 -26.68
CA GLY A 518 -27.43 9.39 -28.07
C GLY A 518 -26.82 10.78 -28.28
N THR A 519 -25.85 11.17 -27.46
CA THR A 519 -25.20 12.50 -27.46
C THR A 519 -23.71 12.42 -27.10
N ARG A 520 -22.90 13.40 -27.53
CA ARG A 520 -21.51 13.54 -27.06
C ARG A 520 -21.34 13.80 -25.55
N THR A 521 -22.45 13.96 -24.83
CA THR A 521 -22.55 14.21 -23.38
C THR A 521 -23.21 13.05 -22.61
N ASP A 522 -23.30 11.86 -23.21
CA ASP A 522 -23.75 10.66 -22.50
C ASP A 522 -22.72 10.23 -21.44
N SER A 523 -23.17 9.62 -20.34
CA SER A 523 -22.33 9.33 -19.16
C SER A 523 -21.09 8.48 -19.50
N SER A 524 -21.28 7.43 -20.28
CA SER A 524 -20.22 6.54 -20.77
C SER A 524 -19.22 7.26 -21.68
N ALA A 525 -19.70 8.19 -22.52
CA ALA A 525 -18.85 9.01 -23.39
C ALA A 525 -17.97 9.97 -22.56
N ILE A 526 -18.54 10.59 -21.52
CA ILE A 526 -17.80 11.51 -20.62
C ILE A 526 -16.69 10.75 -19.88
N GLU A 527 -17.01 9.59 -19.30
CA GLU A 527 -16.04 8.79 -18.52
C GLU A 527 -14.89 8.32 -19.40
N ILE A 528 -15.19 7.63 -20.51
CA ILE A 528 -14.20 7.14 -21.48
C ILE A 528 -13.31 8.29 -22.00
N CYS A 529 -13.88 9.45 -22.33
CA CYS A 529 -13.10 10.59 -22.82
C CYS A 529 -12.23 11.23 -21.72
N SER A 530 -12.71 11.25 -20.48
CA SER A 530 -11.96 11.81 -19.34
C SER A 530 -10.77 10.91 -18.99
N ARG A 531 -11.00 9.61 -18.85
CA ARG A 531 -9.97 8.63 -18.53
C ARG A 531 -8.85 8.55 -19.58
N PHE A 532 -9.19 8.43 -20.88
CA PHE A 532 -8.16 8.50 -21.92
C PHE A 532 -7.44 9.87 -21.95
N ALA A 533 -8.09 10.97 -21.55
CA ALA A 533 -7.38 12.23 -21.37
C ALA A 533 -6.43 12.21 -20.16
N ARG A 534 -6.77 11.52 -19.06
CA ARG A 534 -5.88 11.26 -17.91
C ARG A 534 -4.70 10.33 -18.24
N MET A 535 -4.82 9.51 -19.28
CA MET A 535 -3.68 8.80 -19.89
C MET A 535 -2.76 9.69 -20.76
N GLY A 536 -3.10 10.98 -20.93
CA GLY A 536 -2.31 11.95 -21.68
C GLY A 536 -2.73 12.19 -23.14
N TYR A 537 -3.77 11.50 -23.63
CA TYR A 537 -4.34 11.78 -24.95
C TYR A 537 -5.11 13.11 -24.95
N VAL A 538 -5.36 13.67 -26.13
CA VAL A 538 -6.43 14.66 -26.31
C VAL A 538 -7.64 13.97 -26.92
N VAL A 539 -8.77 13.98 -26.22
CA VAL A 539 -9.97 13.25 -26.64
C VAL A 539 -11.06 14.24 -27.05
N ALA A 540 -11.69 14.03 -28.20
CA ALA A 540 -12.85 14.80 -28.62
C ALA A 540 -14.08 13.88 -28.66
N SER A 541 -15.14 14.22 -27.92
CA SER A 541 -16.45 13.57 -28.04
C SER A 541 -17.27 14.32 -29.10
N VAL A 542 -17.68 13.66 -30.18
CA VAL A 542 -18.06 14.29 -31.47
C VAL A 542 -19.52 14.01 -31.85
N ASP A 543 -20.32 15.07 -32.06
CA ASP A 543 -21.63 14.99 -32.71
C ASP A 543 -21.48 14.88 -34.25
N TYR A 544 -22.39 14.16 -34.90
CA TYR A 544 -22.43 13.93 -36.36
C TYR A 544 -23.86 14.13 -36.93
N ARG A 545 -24.02 14.36 -38.25
CA ARG A 545 -25.33 14.69 -38.85
C ARG A 545 -26.36 13.55 -38.75
N LEU A 546 -27.37 13.81 -37.95
CA LEU A 546 -28.51 12.91 -37.73
C LEU A 546 -29.56 12.99 -38.87
N GLY A 547 -30.58 12.15 -38.81
CA GLY A 547 -31.81 12.22 -39.61
C GLY A 547 -31.99 11.09 -40.64
N TRP A 548 -32.92 10.19 -40.37
CA TRP A 548 -33.51 9.25 -41.33
C TRP A 548 -34.94 8.87 -40.88
N ASN A 549 -35.71 8.13 -41.68
CA ASN A 549 -37.09 7.76 -41.33
C ASN A 549 -37.24 6.27 -40.93
N PRO A 550 -37.25 5.92 -39.63
CA PRO A 550 -37.51 4.55 -39.17
C PRO A 550 -38.94 4.07 -39.42
N LEU A 551 -39.89 4.99 -39.65
CA LEU A 551 -41.30 4.70 -39.91
C LEU A 551 -41.61 4.51 -41.42
N ALA A 552 -40.58 4.40 -42.28
CA ALA A 552 -40.78 4.18 -43.70
C ALA A 552 -41.40 2.80 -43.99
N GLY A 553 -42.43 2.77 -44.84
CA GLY A 553 -43.36 1.64 -44.98
C GLY A 553 -42.82 0.41 -45.70
N THR A 554 -41.59 0.47 -46.21
CA THR A 554 -40.85 -0.67 -46.75
C THR A 554 -39.45 -0.73 -46.16
N GLN A 555 -38.91 -1.95 -46.06
CA GLN A 555 -37.52 -2.17 -45.65
C GLN A 555 -36.55 -1.39 -46.53
N THR A 556 -36.72 -1.41 -47.85
CA THR A 556 -35.85 -0.74 -48.82
C THR A 556 -35.79 0.79 -48.64
N GLU A 557 -36.92 1.44 -48.29
CA GLU A 557 -36.92 2.86 -47.95
C GLU A 557 -36.15 3.14 -46.65
N ARG A 558 -36.22 2.25 -45.66
CA ARG A 558 -35.40 2.35 -44.42
C ARG A 558 -33.91 2.15 -44.73
N THR A 559 -33.55 1.10 -45.48
CA THR A 559 -32.17 0.82 -45.93
C THR A 559 -31.57 2.05 -46.61
N THR A 560 -32.29 2.62 -47.57
CA THR A 560 -31.82 3.77 -48.35
C THR A 560 -31.50 4.96 -47.45
N GLN A 561 -32.37 5.29 -46.50
CA GLN A 561 -32.21 6.46 -45.64
C GLN A 561 -31.20 6.25 -44.51
N LEU A 562 -31.09 5.02 -43.97
CA LEU A 562 -30.08 4.70 -42.94
C LEU A 562 -28.67 4.70 -43.51
N ILE A 563 -28.44 4.09 -44.68
CA ILE A 563 -27.12 4.10 -45.34
C ILE A 563 -26.72 5.52 -45.77
N GLN A 564 -27.69 6.34 -46.21
CA GLN A 564 -27.46 7.78 -46.41
C GLN A 564 -27.14 8.54 -45.12
N ALA A 565 -27.50 8.05 -43.94
CA ALA A 565 -27.13 8.64 -42.66
C ALA A 565 -25.73 8.19 -42.20
N ALA A 566 -25.41 6.89 -42.31
CA ALA A 566 -24.07 6.38 -42.09
C ALA A 566 -23.02 7.07 -42.98
N TYR A 567 -23.32 7.29 -44.26
CA TYR A 567 -22.44 8.02 -45.18
C TYR A 567 -22.19 9.48 -44.76
N ARG A 568 -23.18 10.14 -44.14
CA ARG A 568 -22.96 11.48 -43.56
C ARG A 568 -22.08 11.42 -42.31
N GLY A 569 -22.27 10.40 -41.47
CA GLY A 569 -21.40 10.13 -40.33
C GLY A 569 -19.92 9.98 -40.74
N VAL A 570 -19.63 9.19 -41.79
CA VAL A 570 -18.27 9.02 -42.34
C VAL A 570 -17.69 10.34 -42.88
N GLN A 571 -18.51 11.15 -43.54
CA GLN A 571 -18.11 12.49 -43.99
C GLN A 571 -17.78 13.45 -42.84
N ASP A 572 -18.53 13.35 -41.74
CA ASP A 572 -18.40 14.24 -40.59
C ASP A 572 -17.24 13.82 -39.68
N SER A 573 -17.06 12.51 -39.44
CA SER A 573 -15.90 11.97 -38.72
C SER A 573 -14.58 12.32 -39.41
N ARG A 574 -14.50 12.14 -40.73
CA ARG A 574 -13.36 12.56 -41.56
C ARG A 574 -13.17 14.08 -41.60
N THR A 575 -14.24 14.85 -41.36
CA THR A 575 -14.14 16.31 -41.17
C THR A 575 -13.50 16.67 -39.83
N ALA A 576 -13.77 15.93 -38.74
CA ALA A 576 -13.10 16.12 -37.45
C ALA A 576 -11.59 15.79 -37.53
N VAL A 577 -11.19 14.71 -38.21
CA VAL A 577 -9.77 14.40 -38.49
C VAL A 577 -9.06 15.57 -39.19
N ARG A 578 -9.69 16.16 -40.21
CA ARG A 578 -9.14 17.34 -40.91
C ARG A 578 -9.15 18.61 -40.07
N TYR A 579 -10.11 18.78 -39.16
CA TYR A 579 -10.16 19.94 -38.26
C TYR A 579 -8.90 20.02 -37.39
N PHE A 580 -8.49 18.92 -36.75
CA PHE A 580 -7.29 18.92 -35.92
C PHE A 580 -6.01 19.19 -36.74
N ARG A 581 -5.85 18.55 -37.91
CA ARG A 581 -4.73 18.87 -38.82
C ARG A 581 -4.71 20.34 -39.26
N LYS A 582 -5.88 20.95 -39.51
CA LYS A 582 -6.03 22.36 -39.84
C LYS A 582 -5.73 23.28 -38.64
N SER A 583 -6.06 22.89 -37.41
CA SER A 583 -5.80 23.69 -36.21
C SER A 583 -4.31 23.70 -35.84
N VAL A 584 -3.61 22.57 -36.03
CA VAL A 584 -2.13 22.51 -35.97
C VAL A 584 -1.50 23.42 -37.01
N ALA A 585 -1.91 23.29 -38.29
CA ALA A 585 -1.25 23.97 -39.41
C ALA A 585 -1.54 25.48 -39.55
N GLU A 586 -2.71 25.95 -39.12
CA GLU A 586 -3.15 27.34 -39.35
C GLU A 586 -3.50 28.12 -38.08
N ASP A 587 -4.06 27.47 -37.05
CA ASP A 587 -4.57 28.15 -35.85
C ASP A 587 -3.56 28.16 -34.69
N GLY A 588 -2.39 27.53 -34.89
CA GLY A 588 -1.26 27.57 -33.95
C GLY A 588 -1.21 26.41 -32.95
N ASN A 589 -1.82 25.27 -33.29
CA ASN A 589 -1.95 24.09 -32.43
C ASN A 589 -2.55 24.40 -31.04
N PRO A 590 -3.80 24.91 -30.97
CA PRO A 590 -4.42 25.35 -29.71
C PRO A 590 -4.66 24.23 -28.69
N TYR A 591 -4.55 22.96 -29.10
CA TYR A 591 -4.77 21.78 -28.27
C TYR A 591 -3.48 20.99 -27.95
N GLY A 592 -2.32 21.41 -28.45
CA GLY A 592 -1.05 20.67 -28.25
C GLY A 592 -1.11 19.23 -28.77
N VAL A 593 -1.66 19.04 -29.97
CA VAL A 593 -1.89 17.72 -30.59
C VAL A 593 -1.00 17.49 -31.80
N SER A 594 -0.71 16.23 -32.11
CA SER A 594 -0.06 15.89 -33.38
C SER A 594 -1.06 15.80 -34.52
N GLY A 595 -0.66 16.30 -35.70
CA GLY A 595 -1.43 16.16 -36.93
C GLY A 595 -1.46 14.74 -37.48
N ASP A 596 -0.51 13.87 -37.11
CA ASP A 596 -0.28 12.58 -37.77
C ASP A 596 -0.58 11.35 -36.89
N LYS A 597 -1.03 11.57 -35.64
CA LYS A 597 -1.38 10.53 -34.66
C LYS A 597 -2.84 10.70 -34.22
N ILE A 598 -3.77 10.10 -34.96
CA ILE A 598 -5.21 10.23 -34.74
C ILE A 598 -5.87 8.83 -34.73
N ALA A 599 -6.67 8.55 -33.72
CA ALA A 599 -7.48 7.34 -33.59
C ALA A 599 -8.98 7.68 -33.62
N MET A 600 -9.82 6.72 -34.00
CA MET A 600 -11.28 6.88 -33.99
C MET A 600 -11.97 5.75 -33.23
N PHE A 601 -12.72 6.12 -32.21
CA PHE A 601 -13.44 5.22 -31.31
C PHE A 601 -14.95 5.47 -31.43
N GLY A 602 -15.75 4.42 -31.61
CA GLY A 602 -17.19 4.56 -31.84
C GLY A 602 -18.07 3.62 -31.03
N GLU A 603 -19.09 4.16 -30.37
CA GLU A 603 -20.10 3.36 -29.66
C GLU A 603 -21.33 3.11 -30.53
N GLY A 604 -21.62 1.85 -30.85
CA GLY A 604 -22.82 1.36 -31.52
C GLY A 604 -23.05 1.98 -32.89
N THR A 605 -23.69 3.14 -32.90
CA THR A 605 -23.85 3.97 -34.11
C THR A 605 -22.56 4.69 -34.47
N GLY A 606 -21.85 5.22 -33.48
CA GLY A 606 -20.46 5.65 -33.65
C GLY A 606 -19.59 4.50 -34.14
N GLY A 607 -19.79 3.28 -33.61
CA GLY A 607 -19.05 2.09 -34.05
C GLY A 607 -19.26 1.77 -35.54
N TYR A 608 -20.49 1.92 -36.03
CA TYR A 608 -20.81 1.86 -37.46
C TYR A 608 -20.09 2.96 -38.26
N ILE A 609 -20.01 4.18 -37.72
CA ILE A 609 -19.30 5.30 -38.36
C ILE A 609 -17.79 5.03 -38.40
N THR A 610 -17.17 4.58 -37.31
CA THR A 610 -15.71 4.36 -37.25
C THR A 610 -15.29 3.20 -38.14
N LEU A 611 -15.99 2.06 -38.08
CA LEU A 611 -15.76 0.92 -39.00
C LEU A 611 -15.93 1.36 -40.47
N ALA A 612 -16.99 2.09 -40.81
CA ALA A 612 -17.16 2.59 -42.18
C ALA A 612 -16.14 3.70 -42.55
N SER A 613 -15.55 4.39 -41.57
CA SER A 613 -14.55 5.44 -41.81
C SER A 613 -13.15 4.88 -42.00
N SER A 614 -12.82 3.73 -41.41
CA SER A 614 -11.51 3.08 -41.58
C SER A 614 -11.35 2.41 -42.95
N THR A 615 -12.44 1.95 -43.57
CA THR A 615 -12.36 1.07 -44.74
C THR A 615 -12.91 1.68 -46.05
N ILE A 616 -13.88 2.59 -46.02
CA ILE A 616 -14.42 3.23 -47.25
C ILE A 616 -13.42 4.26 -47.80
N SER A 617 -12.45 3.81 -48.59
CA SER A 617 -11.42 4.67 -49.18
C SER A 617 -11.97 5.55 -50.31
N ASP A 618 -12.86 5.00 -51.13
CA ASP A 618 -13.47 5.61 -52.32
C ASP A 618 -15.01 5.45 -52.32
N TYR A 619 -15.68 6.18 -53.21
CA TYR A 619 -17.13 6.04 -53.40
C TYR A 619 -17.53 4.66 -53.99
N ASN A 620 -16.65 3.98 -54.73
CA ASN A 620 -16.99 2.69 -55.35
C ASN A 620 -17.21 1.58 -54.32
N ASP A 621 -16.46 1.57 -53.23
CA ASP A 621 -16.45 0.57 -52.16
C ASP A 621 -17.87 0.35 -51.58
N ILE A 622 -18.66 1.43 -51.49
CA ILE A 622 -20.06 1.40 -51.04
C ILE A 622 -20.98 0.64 -52.01
N ILE A 623 -20.67 0.61 -53.30
CA ILE A 623 -21.61 0.24 -54.37
C ILE A 623 -21.18 -0.94 -55.23
N VAL A 624 -19.91 -1.34 -55.25
CA VAL A 624 -19.40 -2.50 -56.00
C VAL A 624 -18.44 -3.34 -55.17
N ASP A 625 -18.44 -4.66 -55.40
CA ASP A 625 -17.43 -5.56 -54.85
C ASP A 625 -16.05 -5.30 -55.49
N ASP A 626 -14.99 -5.84 -54.91
CA ASP A 626 -13.60 -5.77 -55.38
C ASP A 626 -13.38 -6.45 -56.75
N ALA A 627 -14.36 -7.23 -57.24
CA ALA A 627 -14.44 -7.71 -58.62
C ALA A 627 -15.21 -6.77 -59.59
N GLY A 628 -15.69 -5.62 -59.11
CA GLY A 628 -16.36 -4.55 -59.85
C GLY A 628 -17.85 -4.77 -60.13
N ASN A 629 -18.53 -5.66 -59.41
CA ASN A 629 -19.96 -5.97 -59.59
C ASN A 629 -20.83 -5.28 -58.52
N PRO A 630 -22.05 -4.82 -58.83
CA PRO A 630 -22.90 -4.11 -57.87
C PRO A 630 -23.21 -4.89 -56.57
N ILE A 631 -22.86 -4.32 -55.40
CA ILE A 631 -23.28 -4.83 -54.08
C ILE A 631 -24.78 -4.62 -53.94
N THR A 632 -25.57 -5.64 -54.32
CA THR A 632 -27.00 -5.47 -54.66
C THR A 632 -27.89 -4.87 -53.56
N LYS A 633 -27.52 -4.99 -52.27
CA LYS A 633 -28.28 -4.40 -51.16
C LYS A 633 -28.19 -2.86 -51.08
N PHE A 634 -27.20 -2.27 -51.75
CA PHE A 634 -27.01 -0.82 -51.88
C PHE A 634 -27.49 -0.23 -53.21
N TRP A 635 -28.31 -0.98 -53.97
CA TRP A 635 -28.95 -0.51 -55.21
C TRP A 635 -30.48 -0.68 -55.15
N TYR A 636 -31.19 0.40 -55.48
CA TYR A 636 -32.65 0.48 -55.52
C TYR A 636 -33.22 0.24 -56.92
N ASP A 637 -34.24 -0.61 -57.02
CA ASP A 637 -35.06 -0.80 -58.23
C ASP A 637 -36.39 -0.02 -58.09
N PRO A 638 -36.59 1.11 -58.80
CA PRO A 638 -37.85 1.86 -58.80
C PRO A 638 -38.99 1.17 -59.57
N GLY A 639 -38.78 -0.03 -60.10
CA GLY A 639 -39.77 -0.82 -60.84
C GLY A 639 -39.93 -0.45 -62.31
N ASP A 640 -39.05 0.39 -62.86
CA ASP A 640 -39.00 0.75 -64.29
C ASP A 640 -37.90 0.03 -65.09
N GLY A 641 -37.05 -0.75 -64.41
CA GLY A 641 -35.92 -1.48 -65.00
C GLY A 641 -34.60 -0.71 -65.00
N SER A 642 -34.53 0.45 -64.35
CA SER A 642 -33.27 1.04 -63.89
C SER A 642 -32.84 0.48 -62.53
N TYR A 643 -31.57 0.65 -62.18
CA TYR A 643 -31.06 0.45 -60.81
C TYR A 643 -30.33 1.73 -60.40
N ILE A 644 -30.55 2.19 -59.19
CA ILE A 644 -30.08 3.48 -58.67
C ILE A 644 -29.34 3.23 -57.35
N PRO A 645 -28.04 3.60 -57.22
CA PRO A 645 -27.32 3.53 -55.95
C PRO A 645 -28.04 4.26 -54.81
N VAL A 646 -28.02 3.71 -53.59
CA VAL A 646 -28.62 4.36 -52.41
C VAL A 646 -27.87 5.63 -52.00
N VAL A 647 -26.54 5.64 -52.15
CA VAL A 647 -25.68 6.83 -52.07
C VAL A 647 -25.27 7.20 -53.48
N ILE A 648 -25.31 8.49 -53.83
CA ILE A 648 -24.91 9.00 -55.16
C ILE A 648 -23.95 10.16 -54.94
N GLU A 649 -22.66 9.97 -55.23
CA GLU A 649 -21.57 10.94 -55.03
C GLU A 649 -21.96 12.37 -55.46
N SER A 650 -22.34 12.57 -56.74
CA SER A 650 -22.71 13.90 -57.28
C SER A 650 -23.89 14.61 -56.59
N ILE A 651 -24.60 13.93 -55.68
CA ILE A 651 -25.71 14.47 -54.88
C ILE A 651 -25.33 14.56 -53.39
N HIS A 652 -24.56 13.61 -52.86
CA HIS A 652 -24.27 13.46 -51.43
C HIS A 652 -22.85 13.89 -51.03
N GLY A 653 -21.96 14.16 -51.98
CA GLY A 653 -20.54 14.42 -51.76
C GLY A 653 -19.69 13.16 -51.92
N ASP A 654 -18.38 13.34 -52.04
CA ASP A 654 -17.36 12.31 -51.85
C ASP A 654 -17.32 11.81 -50.38
N PRO A 655 -16.73 10.63 -50.07
CA PRO A 655 -16.68 10.10 -48.70
C PRO A 655 -15.98 11.03 -47.71
N ASN A 656 -15.11 11.90 -48.21
CA ASN A 656 -14.36 12.86 -47.39
C ASN A 656 -15.11 14.18 -47.19
N ALA A 657 -16.25 14.44 -47.84
CA ALA A 657 -16.93 15.74 -47.85
C ALA A 657 -16.02 16.93 -48.23
N THR A 658 -15.26 16.77 -49.31
CA THR A 658 -14.40 17.81 -49.89
C THR A 658 -15.07 18.61 -51.03
N THR A 659 -16.27 18.21 -51.44
CA THR A 659 -17.02 18.83 -52.56
C THR A 659 -18.44 19.27 -52.18
N ASP A 660 -18.82 20.51 -52.49
CA ASP A 660 -20.21 20.99 -52.38
C ASP A 660 -21.13 20.26 -53.37
N THR A 661 -22.20 19.62 -52.88
CA THR A 661 -23.16 18.87 -53.72
C THR A 661 -24.63 19.23 -53.46
N TYR A 662 -25.46 19.02 -54.49
CA TYR A 662 -26.83 19.53 -54.55
C TYR A 662 -27.83 18.48 -55.07
N ALA A 663 -29.07 18.54 -54.59
CA ALA A 663 -30.19 17.70 -55.03
C ALA A 663 -31.30 18.53 -55.70
N PRO A 664 -31.67 18.25 -56.97
CA PRO A 664 -30.94 17.43 -57.94
C PRO A 664 -29.71 18.18 -58.50
N ALA A 665 -28.60 17.45 -58.67
CA ALA A 665 -27.31 18.02 -59.08
C ALA A 665 -27.39 18.77 -60.42
N SER A 666 -28.22 18.30 -61.35
CA SER A 666 -28.37 18.85 -62.70
C SER A 666 -29.03 20.23 -62.78
N SER A 667 -29.55 20.77 -61.68
CA SER A 667 -30.15 22.13 -61.65
C SER A 667 -29.68 23.02 -60.50
N GLY A 668 -28.75 22.57 -59.65
CA GLY A 668 -28.36 23.30 -58.43
C GLY A 668 -29.55 23.53 -57.50
N GLY A 669 -30.15 22.44 -57.01
CA GLY A 669 -31.31 22.48 -56.13
C GLY A 669 -30.96 22.85 -54.68
N PHE A 670 -31.44 22.08 -53.70
CA PHE A 670 -30.99 22.24 -52.31
C PHE A 670 -29.61 21.61 -52.12
N GLN A 671 -28.74 22.24 -51.32
CA GLN A 671 -27.45 21.65 -50.96
C GLN A 671 -27.67 20.43 -50.07
N LEU A 672 -26.76 19.45 -50.11
CA LEU A 672 -26.77 18.25 -49.23
C LEU A 672 -25.41 17.90 -48.64
N CYS A 673 -24.31 18.41 -49.20
CA CYS A 673 -22.99 18.38 -48.57
C CYS A 673 -22.30 19.74 -48.73
N MET A 674 -21.54 20.12 -47.72
CA MET A 674 -20.69 21.31 -47.68
C MET A 674 -19.23 20.87 -47.55
N ALA A 675 -18.36 21.47 -48.36
CA ALA A 675 -16.94 21.16 -48.38
C ALA A 675 -16.22 21.71 -47.12
N ASN A 676 -15.72 20.84 -46.25
CA ASN A 676 -15.07 21.24 -44.98
C ASN A 676 -13.56 20.88 -44.97
N HIS A 677 -12.71 21.83 -44.53
CA HIS A 677 -11.25 21.70 -44.36
C HIS A 677 -10.50 21.10 -45.56
N VAL A 678 -10.89 21.52 -46.77
CA VAL A 678 -10.34 20.99 -48.03
C VAL A 678 -8.84 21.30 -48.16
N GLY A 679 -8.02 20.25 -48.25
CA GLY A 679 -6.57 20.33 -48.42
C GLY A 679 -5.78 19.56 -47.36
N TYR A 680 -6.42 19.24 -46.22
CA TYR A 680 -5.88 18.36 -45.18
C TYR A 680 -6.31 16.90 -45.45
N SER A 681 -5.52 15.93 -44.98
CA SER A 681 -5.90 14.52 -45.09
C SER A 681 -6.89 14.11 -44.00
N SER A 682 -7.73 13.11 -44.28
CA SER A 682 -8.62 12.44 -43.32
C SER A 682 -8.17 11.02 -42.94
N ASP A 683 -6.94 10.62 -43.31
CA ASP A 683 -6.36 9.34 -42.91
C ASP A 683 -6.12 9.29 -41.38
N PHE A 684 -6.27 8.14 -40.74
CA PHE A 684 -6.07 7.96 -39.30
C PHE A 684 -5.44 6.58 -39.03
N ASN A 685 -4.99 6.33 -37.80
CA ASN A 685 -3.99 5.30 -37.51
C ASN A 685 -4.59 4.02 -36.89
N PHE A 686 -5.74 4.13 -36.20
CA PHE A 686 -6.33 3.07 -35.40
C PHE A 686 -7.85 3.24 -35.30
N GLN A 687 -8.59 2.12 -35.35
CA GLN A 687 -10.04 2.11 -35.20
C GLN A 687 -10.46 1.25 -34.00
N MET A 688 -11.44 1.76 -33.23
CA MET A 688 -12.06 1.03 -32.12
C MET A 688 -13.58 1.12 -32.15
N ASN A 689 -14.30 0.10 -31.68
CA ASN A 689 -15.75 0.16 -31.50
C ASN A 689 -16.28 -0.64 -30.29
N LEU A 690 -17.31 -0.09 -29.63
CA LEU A 690 -18.18 -0.82 -28.68
C LEU A 690 -19.51 -1.13 -29.37
N GLY A 691 -19.79 -2.40 -29.65
CA GLY A 691 -20.92 -2.83 -30.47
C GLY A 691 -20.84 -2.28 -31.91
N GLY A 692 -21.98 -2.20 -32.59
CA GLY A 692 -22.05 -1.73 -33.98
C GLY A 692 -21.63 -2.79 -35.00
N ALA A 693 -21.69 -2.44 -36.29
CA ALA A 693 -21.44 -3.37 -37.39
C ALA A 693 -20.94 -2.62 -38.64
N LEU A 694 -20.24 -3.34 -39.53
CA LEU A 694 -19.86 -2.85 -40.85
C LEU A 694 -21.00 -3.06 -41.87
N GLY A 695 -21.10 -2.19 -42.87
CA GLY A 695 -22.17 -2.27 -43.87
C GLY A 695 -22.12 -3.52 -44.75
N ASP A 696 -20.94 -3.96 -45.16
CA ASP A 696 -20.68 -5.22 -45.88
C ASP A 696 -19.18 -5.59 -45.69
N LEU A 697 -18.81 -6.87 -45.72
CA LEU A 697 -17.39 -7.26 -45.70
C LEU A 697 -16.65 -6.86 -46.98
N ASN A 698 -17.36 -6.69 -48.10
CA ASN A 698 -16.80 -6.11 -49.34
C ASN A 698 -16.46 -4.61 -49.22
N TRP A 699 -16.45 -4.05 -48.00
CA TRP A 699 -15.94 -2.72 -47.69
C TRP A 699 -14.54 -2.76 -47.06
N LEU A 700 -14.01 -3.93 -46.68
CA LEU A 700 -12.67 -4.13 -46.08
C LEU A 700 -11.63 -4.49 -47.15
N ASP A 701 -10.41 -3.99 -46.99
CA ASP A 701 -9.25 -4.30 -47.85
C ASP A 701 -8.04 -4.86 -47.06
N GLU A 702 -7.18 -5.63 -47.74
CA GLU A 702 -5.88 -6.07 -47.18
C GLU A 702 -4.95 -4.87 -47.02
N GLY A 703 -4.65 -4.48 -45.77
CA GLY A 703 -3.87 -3.29 -45.44
C GLY A 703 -4.69 -2.08 -44.99
N ASP A 704 -6.00 -2.25 -44.71
CA ASP A 704 -6.70 -1.33 -43.78
C ASP A 704 -6.00 -1.32 -42.40
N MET A 705 -6.26 -0.28 -41.61
CA MET A 705 -5.63 -0.06 -40.30
C MET A 705 -6.02 -1.12 -39.24
N PRO A 706 -5.26 -1.22 -38.12
CA PRO A 706 -5.60 -2.10 -37.01
C PRO A 706 -6.94 -1.73 -36.35
N MET A 707 -7.70 -2.73 -35.93
CA MET A 707 -9.08 -2.62 -35.44
C MET A 707 -9.27 -3.33 -34.10
N VAL A 708 -9.86 -2.67 -33.11
CA VAL A 708 -10.30 -3.27 -31.84
C VAL A 708 -11.82 -3.21 -31.73
N SER A 709 -12.47 -4.34 -31.41
CA SER A 709 -13.93 -4.44 -31.35
C SER A 709 -14.41 -5.19 -30.12
N PHE A 710 -15.11 -4.48 -29.24
CA PHE A 710 -15.91 -5.05 -28.16
C PHE A 710 -17.32 -5.26 -28.68
N HIS A 711 -17.90 -6.46 -28.54
CA HIS A 711 -19.27 -6.71 -29.01
C HIS A 711 -19.89 -7.88 -28.25
N ALA A 712 -21.11 -7.71 -27.71
CA ALA A 712 -21.81 -8.76 -27.00
C ALA A 712 -22.42 -9.80 -27.97
N PRO A 713 -22.15 -11.11 -27.84
CA PRO A 713 -22.70 -12.13 -28.76
C PRO A 713 -24.24 -12.23 -28.80
N HIS A 714 -24.94 -11.55 -27.90
CA HIS A 714 -26.41 -11.51 -27.80
C HIS A 714 -27.05 -10.12 -27.98
N ASP A 715 -26.35 -9.17 -28.62
CA ASP A 715 -26.98 -7.91 -29.07
C ASP A 715 -28.20 -8.22 -29.96
N GLN A 716 -29.29 -7.49 -29.69
CA GLN A 716 -30.62 -7.66 -30.28
C GLN A 716 -30.87 -6.73 -31.48
N PHE A 717 -30.04 -5.71 -31.66
CA PHE A 717 -30.17 -4.66 -32.68
C PHE A 717 -29.06 -4.74 -33.71
N ALA A 718 -27.80 -4.85 -33.27
CA ALA A 718 -26.66 -5.20 -34.10
C ALA A 718 -26.38 -6.71 -33.98
N PRO A 719 -26.02 -7.39 -35.08
CA PRO A 719 -25.60 -8.78 -35.01
C PRO A 719 -24.10 -8.86 -34.71
N TYR A 720 -23.69 -9.84 -33.88
CA TYR A 720 -22.27 -10.13 -33.58
C TYR A 720 -21.52 -10.74 -34.79
N THR A 721 -22.22 -11.57 -35.57
CA THR A 721 -21.79 -12.10 -36.88
C THR A 721 -22.47 -11.32 -38.02
N THR A 722 -22.43 -11.78 -39.26
CA THR A 722 -23.30 -11.26 -40.32
C THR A 722 -24.77 -11.59 -40.03
N GLY A 723 -25.64 -10.58 -40.11
CA GLY A 723 -27.05 -10.68 -39.77
C GLY A 723 -27.86 -9.44 -40.16
N VAL A 724 -29.16 -9.41 -39.87
CA VAL A 724 -30.04 -8.29 -40.25
C VAL A 724 -30.18 -7.29 -39.10
N LEU A 725 -29.70 -6.06 -39.31
CA LEU A 725 -29.84 -4.93 -38.40
C LEU A 725 -31.32 -4.62 -38.11
N ILE A 726 -31.69 -4.48 -36.84
CA ILE A 726 -33.04 -4.19 -36.36
C ILE A 726 -33.12 -2.77 -35.80
N VAL A 727 -34.21 -2.04 -36.06
CA VAL A 727 -34.41 -0.68 -35.52
C VAL A 727 -34.94 -0.73 -34.08
N PRO A 728 -34.27 -0.10 -33.09
CA PRO A 728 -34.79 0.01 -31.72
C PRO A 728 -36.19 0.65 -31.63
N THR A 729 -36.47 1.71 -32.40
CA THR A 729 -37.75 2.45 -32.33
C THR A 729 -38.97 1.68 -32.85
N THR A 730 -38.79 0.65 -33.67
CA THR A 730 -39.91 -0.05 -34.35
C THR A 730 -39.83 -1.58 -34.28
N ASN A 731 -38.69 -2.15 -33.90
CA ASN A 731 -38.39 -3.58 -33.98
C ASN A 731 -38.68 -4.17 -35.38
N GLU A 732 -38.34 -3.41 -36.42
CA GLU A 732 -38.42 -3.82 -37.82
C GLU A 732 -37.02 -3.99 -38.44
N PRO A 733 -36.83 -4.90 -39.41
CA PRO A 733 -35.54 -5.09 -40.07
C PRO A 733 -35.19 -3.92 -41.02
N VAL A 734 -33.90 -3.65 -41.17
CA VAL A 734 -33.37 -2.65 -42.13
C VAL A 734 -32.52 -3.29 -43.21
N VAL A 735 -31.33 -3.80 -42.87
CA VAL A 735 -30.31 -4.20 -43.85
C VAL A 735 -29.41 -5.27 -43.24
N GLU A 736 -28.86 -6.13 -44.08
CA GLU A 736 -27.88 -7.15 -43.68
C GLU A 736 -26.50 -6.49 -43.53
N VAL A 737 -25.87 -6.67 -42.36
CA VAL A 737 -24.62 -6.02 -41.90
C VAL A 737 -23.73 -7.07 -41.24
N SER A 738 -22.44 -6.78 -41.10
CA SER A 738 -21.45 -7.72 -40.55
C SER A 738 -20.90 -7.22 -39.21
N GLY A 739 -21.16 -7.97 -38.15
CA GLY A 739 -20.66 -7.68 -36.80
C GLY A 739 -19.18 -7.96 -36.60
N ALA A 740 -18.71 -7.66 -35.39
CA ALA A 740 -17.30 -7.72 -35.01
C ALA A 740 -16.66 -9.10 -35.28
N PHE A 741 -17.36 -10.21 -35.02
CA PHE A 741 -16.81 -11.56 -35.23
C PHE A 741 -16.49 -11.84 -36.71
N ASP A 742 -17.38 -11.42 -37.61
CA ASP A 742 -17.20 -11.64 -39.05
C ASP A 742 -16.18 -10.67 -39.65
N VAL A 743 -16.14 -9.42 -39.16
CA VAL A 743 -15.09 -8.43 -39.51
C VAL A 743 -13.71 -8.94 -39.12
N HIS A 744 -13.54 -9.37 -37.87
CA HIS A 744 -12.28 -9.90 -37.37
C HIS A 744 -11.89 -11.23 -38.04
N SER A 745 -12.87 -12.08 -38.38
CA SER A 745 -12.63 -13.30 -39.15
C SER A 745 -12.11 -13.04 -40.57
N GLU A 746 -12.42 -11.89 -41.18
CA GLU A 746 -11.95 -11.54 -42.53
C GLU A 746 -10.55 -10.92 -42.48
N ILE A 747 -10.32 -9.91 -41.61
CA ILE A 747 -9.01 -9.23 -41.52
C ILE A 747 -7.88 -10.17 -41.03
N ASN A 748 -8.19 -11.07 -40.09
CA ASN A 748 -7.26 -12.11 -39.65
C ASN A 748 -7.13 -13.26 -40.67
N GLY A 749 -7.93 -13.25 -41.74
CA GLY A 749 -7.88 -14.21 -42.85
C GLY A 749 -7.00 -13.77 -44.03
N TYR A 750 -6.57 -12.50 -44.09
CA TYR A 750 -5.73 -11.95 -45.15
C TYR A 750 -4.29 -12.47 -45.11
N GLY A 751 -3.54 -12.26 -46.21
CA GLY A 751 -2.13 -12.66 -46.31
C GLY A 751 -1.20 -11.82 -45.42
N THR A 752 -1.60 -10.57 -45.22
CA THR A 752 -1.06 -9.60 -44.27
C THR A 752 -2.21 -9.23 -43.35
N ASN A 753 -2.19 -9.65 -42.09
CA ASN A 753 -3.26 -9.36 -41.13
C ASN A 753 -3.22 -7.88 -40.74
N ASN A 754 -4.36 -7.18 -40.83
CA ASN A 754 -4.48 -5.78 -40.43
C ASN A 754 -4.18 -5.59 -38.92
N ASN A 755 -4.45 -6.61 -38.10
CA ASN A 755 -4.13 -6.65 -36.66
C ASN A 755 -2.77 -7.31 -36.34
N ALA A 756 -1.88 -7.52 -37.33
CA ALA A 756 -0.55 -8.09 -37.09
C ALA A 756 0.27 -7.30 -36.05
N SER A 757 0.08 -5.97 -36.01
CA SER A 757 0.71 -5.06 -35.05
C SER A 757 0.33 -5.29 -33.59
N PHE A 758 -0.69 -6.12 -33.28
CA PHE A 758 -0.98 -6.54 -31.90
C PHE A 758 -0.22 -7.82 -31.54
N ALA A 759 -0.23 -8.81 -32.45
CA ALA A 759 0.46 -10.07 -32.26
C ALA A 759 2.00 -9.91 -32.17
N ASP A 760 2.56 -8.91 -32.86
CA ASP A 760 3.99 -8.55 -32.77
C ASP A 760 4.38 -7.93 -31.40
N ILE A 761 3.42 -7.53 -30.56
CA ILE A 761 3.68 -6.99 -29.20
C ILE A 761 4.01 -8.11 -28.21
N GLY A 762 3.44 -9.31 -28.41
CA GLY A 762 3.64 -10.46 -27.51
C GLY A 762 2.77 -10.47 -26.24
N LEU A 763 1.82 -9.53 -26.10
CA LEU A 763 0.86 -9.53 -24.99
C LEU A 763 0.01 -10.83 -24.97
N VAL A 764 -0.38 -11.24 -23.76
CA VAL A 764 -1.43 -12.25 -23.58
C VAL A 764 -2.77 -11.61 -23.97
N ASP A 765 -3.53 -12.29 -24.84
CA ASP A 765 -4.89 -11.89 -25.23
C ASP A 765 -5.93 -12.56 -24.29
N PRO A 766 -6.47 -11.86 -23.28
CA PRO A 766 -7.46 -12.46 -22.37
C PRO A 766 -8.74 -12.92 -23.08
N ALA A 767 -9.09 -12.29 -24.21
CA ALA A 767 -10.26 -12.66 -25.00
C ALA A 767 -10.13 -14.02 -25.72
N ALA A 768 -8.92 -14.60 -25.77
CA ALA A 768 -8.69 -15.96 -26.23
C ALA A 768 -9.49 -17.00 -25.41
N LEU A 769 -9.64 -16.77 -24.10
CA LEU A 769 -10.45 -17.62 -23.21
C LEU A 769 -11.96 -17.39 -23.39
N LEU A 770 -12.36 -16.22 -23.88
CA LEU A 770 -13.75 -15.84 -24.15
C LEU A 770 -14.27 -16.31 -25.53
N GLY A 771 -13.40 -16.91 -26.35
CA GLY A 771 -13.78 -17.55 -27.60
C GLY A 771 -13.65 -16.67 -28.85
N ASN A 772 -12.74 -15.69 -28.86
CA ASN A 772 -12.42 -14.88 -30.05
C ASN A 772 -11.62 -15.63 -31.14
N ASN A 773 -11.33 -16.93 -30.96
CA ASN A 773 -10.47 -17.79 -31.80
C ASN A 773 -8.96 -17.44 -31.82
N GLY A 774 -8.48 -16.59 -30.92
CA GLY A 774 -7.12 -16.03 -30.96
C GLY A 774 -6.97 -14.91 -32.00
N TRP A 775 -8.06 -14.20 -32.32
CA TRP A 775 -8.05 -12.99 -33.13
C TRP A 775 -7.87 -11.78 -32.21
N ASP A 776 -6.61 -11.43 -31.97
CA ASP A 776 -6.24 -10.29 -31.13
C ASP A 776 -6.88 -9.00 -31.67
N GLY A 777 -7.49 -8.22 -30.77
CA GLY A 777 -8.35 -7.09 -31.07
C GLY A 777 -9.86 -7.41 -31.05
N LEU A 778 -10.30 -8.67 -31.07
CA LEU A 778 -11.71 -9.03 -30.88
C LEU A 778 -11.98 -9.40 -29.42
N TYR A 779 -12.85 -8.63 -28.75
CA TYR A 779 -13.29 -8.89 -27.39
C TYR A 779 -14.79 -9.28 -27.33
N PRO A 780 -15.12 -10.56 -27.09
CA PRO A 780 -16.49 -11.01 -26.85
C PRO A 780 -16.97 -10.50 -25.49
N VAL A 781 -17.98 -9.62 -25.47
CA VAL A 781 -18.54 -9.07 -24.23
C VAL A 781 -19.56 -10.07 -23.67
N MET A 782 -19.31 -10.61 -22.48
CA MET A 782 -20.04 -11.74 -21.90
C MET A 782 -20.69 -11.36 -20.56
N ASN A 783 -21.61 -10.40 -20.58
CA ASN A 783 -22.15 -9.83 -19.33
C ASN A 783 -23.13 -10.78 -18.63
N ASN A 784 -22.84 -11.11 -17.36
CA ASN A 784 -23.68 -11.98 -16.51
C ASN A 784 -24.05 -13.34 -17.17
N TYR A 785 -23.05 -14.16 -17.52
CA TYR A 785 -23.29 -15.47 -18.15
C TYR A 785 -23.35 -16.65 -17.14
N GLU A 786 -24.39 -17.47 -17.23
CA GLU A 786 -24.48 -18.77 -16.55
C GLU A 786 -24.46 -19.92 -17.60
N ASN A 787 -23.55 -20.88 -17.45
CA ASN A 787 -23.43 -22.05 -18.33
C ASN A 787 -23.34 -21.73 -19.84
N GLY A 788 -22.75 -20.58 -20.22
CA GLY A 788 -22.61 -20.14 -21.60
C GLY A 788 -23.87 -19.50 -22.21
N MET A 789 -24.80 -19.03 -21.37
CA MET A 789 -25.97 -18.22 -21.76
C MET A 789 -26.04 -16.98 -20.86
N PRO A 790 -26.45 -15.80 -21.35
CA PRO A 790 -26.70 -14.64 -20.49
C PRO A 790 -27.86 -14.93 -19.53
N THR A 791 -27.75 -14.46 -18.28
CA THR A 791 -28.85 -14.57 -17.30
C THR A 791 -29.94 -13.52 -17.53
N GLU A 792 -29.57 -12.37 -18.11
CA GLU A 792 -30.51 -11.31 -18.48
C GLU A 792 -31.14 -11.52 -19.87
N PRO A 793 -32.32 -10.93 -20.16
CA PRO A 793 -33.07 -11.19 -21.39
C PRO A 793 -32.35 -10.74 -22.67
N PHE A 794 -31.44 -9.78 -22.54
CA PHE A 794 -30.62 -9.20 -23.60
C PHE A 794 -29.27 -8.79 -22.99
N ASP A 795 -28.23 -8.77 -23.81
CA ASP A 795 -26.90 -8.22 -23.49
C ASP A 795 -26.41 -7.44 -24.73
N GLY A 796 -25.71 -6.33 -24.57
CA GLY A 796 -25.41 -5.46 -25.71
C GLY A 796 -24.60 -4.19 -25.41
N SER A 797 -24.79 -3.57 -24.24
CA SER A 797 -24.05 -2.36 -23.84
C SER A 797 -24.02 -2.19 -22.32
N PRO A 798 -23.31 -3.07 -21.58
CA PRO A 798 -23.24 -2.99 -20.12
C PRO A 798 -22.50 -1.74 -19.59
N TRP A 799 -21.60 -1.17 -20.40
CA TRP A 799 -20.90 0.10 -20.15
C TRP A 799 -21.82 1.36 -20.20
N GLN A 800 -23.12 1.24 -20.49
CA GLN A 800 -24.05 2.37 -20.55
C GLN A 800 -24.80 2.59 -19.24
N TRP A 801 -24.87 3.84 -18.78
CA TRP A 801 -25.82 4.28 -17.74
C TRP A 801 -26.36 5.69 -18.01
N TRP A 802 -27.54 5.99 -17.48
CA TRP A 802 -28.25 7.25 -17.71
C TRP A 802 -29.13 7.65 -16.52
N ASP A 803 -29.53 8.91 -16.45
CA ASP A 803 -30.50 9.38 -15.44
C ASP A 803 -31.91 8.84 -15.75
N VAL A 804 -32.40 7.98 -14.87
CA VAL A 804 -33.74 7.36 -14.95
C VAL A 804 -34.85 8.39 -14.72
N GLU A 805 -34.71 9.32 -13.78
CA GLU A 805 -35.75 10.31 -13.47
C GLU A 805 -35.92 11.29 -14.62
N MET A 806 -34.82 11.78 -15.19
CA MET A 806 -34.83 12.63 -16.38
C MET A 806 -35.45 11.92 -17.59
N THR A 807 -35.13 10.64 -17.81
CA THR A 807 -35.74 9.86 -18.90
C THR A 807 -37.24 9.64 -18.66
N GLN A 808 -37.67 9.39 -17.42
CA GLN A 808 -39.09 9.29 -17.05
C GLN A 808 -39.83 10.63 -17.24
N MET A 809 -39.20 11.77 -16.94
CA MET A 809 -39.78 13.09 -17.23
C MET A 809 -39.99 13.32 -18.72
N VAL A 810 -39.08 12.85 -19.58
CA VAL A 810 -39.23 12.89 -21.04
C VAL A 810 -40.39 11.99 -21.50
N ASP A 811 -40.55 10.81 -20.91
CA ASP A 811 -41.68 9.92 -21.16
C ASP A 811 -43.03 10.54 -20.78
N GLU A 812 -43.14 11.17 -19.60
CA GLU A 812 -44.37 11.87 -19.20
C GLU A 812 -44.72 13.04 -20.13
N MET A 813 -43.72 13.78 -20.62
CA MET A 813 -43.94 14.93 -21.51
C MET A 813 -44.37 14.52 -22.92
N ASN A 814 -43.81 13.43 -23.47
CA ASN A 814 -44.01 13.03 -24.86
C ASN A 814 -45.02 11.87 -25.03
N GLY A 815 -45.38 11.17 -23.96
CA GLY A 815 -46.24 9.98 -24.01
C GLY A 815 -45.52 8.74 -24.52
N THR A 816 -44.21 8.64 -24.28
CA THR A 816 -43.35 7.51 -24.63
C THR A 816 -43.14 6.57 -23.44
N ASN A 817 -42.28 5.55 -23.58
CA ASN A 817 -41.98 4.56 -22.55
C ASN A 817 -40.50 4.13 -22.57
N ILE A 818 -39.62 5.03 -22.98
CA ILE A 818 -38.18 4.83 -23.20
C ILE A 818 -37.48 4.33 -21.94
N ALA A 819 -37.72 4.95 -20.77
CA ALA A 819 -37.11 4.53 -19.52
C ALA A 819 -37.48 3.07 -19.18
N ALA A 820 -38.77 2.74 -19.30
CA ALA A 820 -39.28 1.41 -19.03
C ALA A 820 -38.84 0.37 -20.07
N THR A 821 -38.58 0.76 -21.32
CA THR A 821 -38.01 -0.14 -22.34
C THR A 821 -36.52 -0.36 -22.10
N GLN A 822 -35.74 0.70 -21.91
CA GLN A 822 -34.28 0.58 -21.71
C GLN A 822 -33.94 -0.26 -20.46
N LEU A 823 -34.68 -0.09 -19.36
CA LEU A 823 -34.59 -0.93 -18.16
C LEU A 823 -35.06 -2.39 -18.34
N THR A 824 -35.51 -2.79 -19.54
CA THR A 824 -35.71 -4.21 -19.91
C THR A 824 -34.61 -4.74 -20.83
N LEU A 825 -33.68 -3.89 -21.28
CA LEU A 825 -32.56 -4.26 -22.16
C LEU A 825 -31.23 -4.25 -21.40
N ASN A 826 -31.04 -3.28 -20.50
CA ASN A 826 -30.12 -3.39 -19.38
C ASN A 826 -30.87 -3.01 -18.08
N PRO A 827 -31.21 -3.98 -17.21
CA PRO A 827 -31.92 -3.74 -15.95
C PRO A 827 -31.00 -3.42 -14.75
N THR A 828 -29.69 -3.68 -14.89
CA THR A 828 -28.63 -3.47 -13.88
C THR A 828 -27.90 -2.14 -14.04
N MET A 829 -28.12 -1.46 -15.17
CA MET A 829 -27.42 -0.26 -15.61
C MET A 829 -27.19 0.80 -14.50
N GLY A 830 -25.95 1.21 -14.39
CA GLY A 830 -25.45 2.14 -13.38
C GLY A 830 -23.92 2.11 -13.34
N PRO A 831 -23.25 3.03 -12.63
CA PRO A 831 -21.79 3.04 -12.52
C PRO A 831 -21.21 1.72 -11.98
N GLU A 832 -21.92 1.06 -11.07
CA GLU A 832 -21.54 -0.24 -10.46
C GLU A 832 -21.42 -1.38 -11.50
N GLU A 833 -22.15 -1.34 -12.61
CA GLU A 833 -22.00 -2.29 -13.72
C GLU A 833 -21.07 -1.73 -14.81
N ALA A 834 -21.16 -0.42 -15.08
CA ALA A 834 -20.53 0.18 -16.24
C ALA A 834 -19.02 0.42 -16.06
N LEU A 835 -18.55 0.77 -14.86
CA LEU A 835 -17.13 1.07 -14.62
C LEU A 835 -16.23 -0.17 -14.81
N PRO A 836 -16.53 -1.36 -14.24
CA PRO A 836 -15.76 -2.59 -14.51
C PRO A 836 -15.65 -2.95 -16.00
N TRP A 837 -16.69 -2.62 -16.80
CA TRP A 837 -16.62 -2.80 -18.25
C TRP A 837 -15.78 -1.74 -18.94
N ILE A 838 -15.74 -0.49 -18.44
CA ILE A 838 -14.87 0.56 -18.96
C ILE A 838 -13.41 0.27 -18.62
N ASP A 839 -13.10 -0.24 -17.43
CA ASP A 839 -11.77 -0.71 -17.03
C ASP A 839 -11.24 -1.75 -18.06
N ILE A 840 -11.95 -2.87 -18.22
CA ILE A 840 -11.64 -3.93 -19.21
C ILE A 840 -11.53 -3.39 -20.65
N ILE A 841 -12.38 -2.43 -21.03
CA ILE A 841 -12.36 -1.80 -22.34
C ILE A 841 -11.06 -1.02 -22.56
N GLN A 842 -10.50 -0.42 -21.51
CA GLN A 842 -9.30 0.40 -21.57
C GLN A 842 -8.03 -0.43 -21.46
N ASP A 843 -7.90 -1.32 -20.48
CA ASP A 843 -6.72 -2.16 -20.26
C ASP A 843 -6.34 -2.94 -21.54
N TYR A 844 -7.35 -3.49 -22.21
CA TYR A 844 -7.17 -4.19 -23.48
C TYR A 844 -6.78 -3.26 -24.64
N THR A 845 -7.27 -2.02 -24.65
CA THR A 845 -7.15 -1.10 -25.79
C THR A 845 -5.88 -0.27 -25.71
N ALA A 846 -5.57 0.30 -24.55
CA ALA A 846 -4.55 1.33 -24.39
C ALA A 846 -3.16 0.92 -24.94
N PRO A 847 -2.60 -0.28 -24.65
CA PRO A 847 -1.34 -0.71 -25.26
C PRO A 847 -1.46 -0.91 -26.80
N ARG A 848 -2.56 -1.49 -27.28
CA ARG A 848 -2.81 -1.75 -28.71
C ARG A 848 -2.94 -0.46 -29.51
N LEU A 849 -3.58 0.55 -28.91
CA LEU A 849 -3.70 1.92 -29.40
C LEU A 849 -2.33 2.62 -29.40
N ALA A 850 -1.59 2.57 -28.28
CA ALA A 850 -0.32 3.26 -28.11
C ALA A 850 0.74 2.80 -29.14
N VAL A 851 0.85 1.48 -29.37
CA VAL A 851 1.70 0.90 -30.41
C VAL A 851 1.22 1.29 -31.81
N SER A 852 -0.08 1.18 -32.11
CA SER A 852 -0.62 1.54 -33.45
C SER A 852 -0.46 3.03 -33.79
N MET A 853 -0.40 3.89 -32.77
CA MET A 853 -0.17 5.33 -32.89
C MET A 853 1.32 5.70 -32.89
N GLY A 854 2.23 4.73 -32.66
CA GLY A 854 3.67 4.97 -32.54
C GLY A 854 4.02 6.00 -31.46
N VAL A 855 3.26 6.03 -30.36
CA VAL A 855 3.60 6.81 -29.13
C VAL A 855 4.37 5.97 -28.12
N VAL A 856 4.41 4.66 -28.35
CA VAL A 856 5.08 3.62 -27.58
C VAL A 856 5.78 2.69 -28.57
N ASP A 857 7.04 2.35 -28.32
CA ASP A 857 7.77 1.30 -29.02
C ASP A 857 7.99 0.14 -28.04
N LEU A 858 7.35 -1.01 -28.28
CA LEU A 858 7.53 -2.23 -27.49
C LEU A 858 8.59 -3.13 -28.13
N GLY A 859 9.65 -3.46 -27.39
CA GLY A 859 10.79 -4.23 -27.90
C GLY A 859 12.15 -3.72 -27.38
N PRO A 860 13.26 -3.98 -28.08
CA PRO A 860 14.58 -3.53 -27.65
C PRO A 860 14.72 -1.99 -27.70
N GLY A 861 15.14 -1.38 -26.60
CA GLY A 861 15.31 0.08 -26.45
C GLY A 861 16.23 0.41 -25.28
N CYS A 862 16.12 1.60 -24.69
CA CYS A 862 16.80 1.89 -23.42
C CYS A 862 15.87 1.61 -22.25
N ASP A 863 16.22 0.63 -21.41
CA ASP A 863 15.51 0.21 -20.19
C ASP A 863 16.09 0.85 -18.90
N ASP A 864 17.08 1.74 -19.03
CA ASP A 864 17.70 2.50 -17.95
C ASP A 864 16.96 3.82 -17.73
N ASP A 865 16.30 3.96 -16.57
CA ASP A 865 15.46 5.11 -16.19
C ASP A 865 16.26 6.41 -16.00
N THR A 866 17.58 6.33 -15.85
CA THR A 866 18.48 7.49 -15.76
C THR A 866 18.91 8.04 -17.13
N ALA A 867 18.48 7.41 -18.23
CA ALA A 867 18.82 7.82 -19.59
C ALA A 867 17.78 8.76 -20.24
N CYS A 868 18.27 9.74 -20.99
CA CYS A 868 17.49 10.75 -21.73
C CYS A 868 16.68 10.21 -22.92
N ASN A 869 16.71 8.90 -23.15
CA ASN A 869 15.86 8.19 -24.10
C ASN A 869 15.33 6.88 -23.49
N TYR A 870 15.18 6.84 -22.16
CA TYR A 870 14.46 5.79 -21.45
C TYR A 870 13.10 5.53 -22.11
N ASN A 871 12.78 4.25 -22.20
CA ASN A 871 11.50 3.74 -22.64
C ASN A 871 11.06 2.69 -21.61
N ALA A 872 10.04 3.02 -20.81
CA ALA A 872 9.49 2.11 -19.80
C ALA A 872 9.00 0.77 -20.39
N LEU A 873 8.79 0.70 -21.71
CA LEU A 873 8.36 -0.50 -22.43
C LEU A 873 9.50 -1.12 -23.27
N ALA A 874 10.75 -0.79 -22.96
CA ALA A 874 11.92 -1.48 -23.49
C ALA A 874 12.07 -2.85 -22.82
N THR A 875 11.62 -3.91 -23.49
CA THR A 875 11.71 -5.29 -22.95
C THR A 875 13.13 -5.87 -22.98
N THR A 876 14.11 -5.13 -23.53
CA THR A 876 15.55 -5.44 -23.50
C THR A 876 16.39 -4.19 -23.81
N ASN A 877 17.51 -3.98 -23.10
CA ASN A 877 18.50 -2.97 -23.47
C ASN A 877 19.11 -3.25 -24.87
N ASP A 878 18.91 -2.35 -25.84
CA ASP A 878 19.51 -2.42 -27.18
C ASP A 878 20.89 -1.75 -27.26
N GLY A 879 21.31 -1.06 -26.19
CA GLY A 879 22.52 -0.25 -26.11
C GLY A 879 22.37 1.17 -26.64
N SER A 880 21.14 1.67 -26.85
CA SER A 880 20.88 3.05 -27.32
C SER A 880 20.97 4.13 -26.24
N CYS A 881 21.02 3.76 -24.95
CA CYS A 881 20.95 4.70 -23.82
C CYS A 881 21.90 5.91 -23.93
N ILE A 882 21.31 7.10 -23.89
CA ILE A 882 21.94 8.42 -23.94
C ILE A 882 21.79 9.06 -22.56
N TYR A 883 22.84 9.05 -21.76
CA TYR A 883 22.87 9.76 -20.48
C TYR A 883 23.19 11.25 -20.70
N ALA A 884 22.75 12.12 -19.78
CA ALA A 884 23.18 13.51 -19.73
C ALA A 884 24.69 13.64 -19.46
N GLU A 885 25.31 14.77 -19.81
CA GLU A 885 26.69 15.04 -19.37
C GLU A 885 26.74 15.28 -17.86
N GLU A 886 27.81 14.85 -17.19
CA GLU A 886 28.01 14.96 -15.74
C GLU A 886 27.78 16.41 -15.24
N GLY A 887 26.72 16.62 -14.46
CA GLY A 887 26.28 17.95 -14.00
C GLY A 887 25.23 18.67 -14.86
N PHE A 888 24.54 17.96 -15.76
CA PHE A 888 23.48 18.47 -16.63
C PHE A 888 22.24 17.56 -16.67
N ASP A 889 21.10 18.12 -17.08
CA ASP A 889 19.90 17.37 -17.47
C ASP A 889 19.91 17.02 -18.98
N CYS A 890 18.85 16.35 -19.42
CA CYS A 890 18.71 15.83 -20.78
C CYS A 890 18.53 16.91 -21.85
N GLU A 891 17.99 18.07 -21.48
CA GLU A 891 17.88 19.27 -22.30
C GLU A 891 19.19 20.06 -22.37
N GLY A 892 20.15 19.75 -21.50
CA GLY A 892 21.46 20.40 -21.40
C GLY A 892 21.48 21.66 -20.51
N ASN A 893 20.51 21.82 -19.62
CA ASN A 893 20.61 22.75 -18.49
C ASN A 893 21.51 22.14 -17.40
N SER A 894 22.17 22.96 -16.59
CA SER A 894 23.08 22.45 -15.56
C SER A 894 22.37 22.18 -14.24
N LEU A 895 22.61 20.99 -13.69
CA LEU A 895 22.18 20.54 -12.35
C LEU A 895 23.13 21.03 -11.24
N VAL A 896 24.16 21.83 -11.56
CA VAL A 896 25.07 22.40 -10.58
C VAL A 896 24.38 23.54 -9.81
N VAL A 897 23.76 23.17 -8.68
CA VAL A 897 23.19 24.11 -7.73
C VAL A 897 24.33 24.65 -6.87
N LEU A 898 24.76 25.88 -7.16
CA LEU A 898 25.79 26.58 -6.41
C LEU A 898 25.24 27.12 -5.07
N GLY A 899 25.97 26.87 -3.99
CA GLY A 899 25.70 27.45 -2.67
C GLY A 899 26.52 26.77 -1.57
N CYS A 900 26.44 27.26 -0.33
CA CYS A 900 27.20 26.67 0.75
C CYS A 900 26.77 25.22 1.07
N THR A 901 27.71 24.28 0.98
CA THR A 901 27.50 22.85 1.27
C THR A 901 27.85 22.44 2.70
N SER A 902 28.35 23.36 3.54
CA SER A 902 28.70 23.06 4.93
C SER A 902 27.48 23.13 5.86
N ALA A 903 27.04 21.99 6.41
CA ALA A 903 25.82 21.88 7.23
C ALA A 903 25.76 22.81 8.47
N ILE A 904 26.92 23.19 9.04
CA ILE A 904 26.97 24.16 10.15
C ILE A 904 26.88 25.62 9.70
N ALA A 905 26.96 25.93 8.41
CA ALA A 905 26.82 27.31 7.94
C ALA A 905 25.38 27.82 8.09
N CYS A 906 25.27 29.14 8.27
CA CYS A 906 23.99 29.82 8.48
C CYS A 906 23.17 29.90 7.18
N ASN A 907 23.86 29.99 6.04
CA ASN A 907 23.32 29.93 4.69
C ASN A 907 23.54 28.57 4.00
N TYR A 908 23.65 27.48 4.77
CA TYR A 908 23.69 26.12 4.21
C TYR A 908 22.51 25.87 3.27
N ASN A 909 22.79 25.35 2.07
CA ASN A 909 21.80 24.98 1.08
C ASN A 909 21.84 23.45 0.90
N GLY A 910 20.83 22.75 1.44
CA GLY A 910 20.72 21.29 1.33
C GLY A 910 20.52 20.77 -0.10
N SER A 911 20.20 21.65 -1.06
CA SER A 911 20.14 21.31 -2.49
C SER A 911 21.44 21.66 -3.25
N ALA A 912 22.46 22.25 -2.61
CA ALA A 912 23.69 22.64 -3.29
C ALA A 912 24.63 21.44 -3.54
N THR A 913 25.10 21.31 -4.78
CA THR A 913 26.00 20.24 -5.22
C THR A 913 27.46 20.68 -5.27
N ASP A 914 27.74 22.00 -5.34
CA ASP A 914 29.09 22.59 -5.33
C ASP A 914 29.15 23.81 -4.41
N ASP A 915 30.21 23.88 -3.58
CA ASP A 915 30.49 25.04 -2.71
C ASP A 915 31.01 26.23 -3.54
N ASP A 916 30.22 27.30 -3.61
CA ASP A 916 30.61 28.56 -4.27
C ASP A 916 31.51 29.45 -3.40
N GLY A 917 31.80 29.02 -2.17
CA GLY A 917 32.56 29.78 -1.17
C GLY A 917 31.74 30.86 -0.48
N SER A 918 30.41 30.78 -0.52
CA SER A 918 29.51 31.73 0.15
C SER A 918 29.25 31.43 1.63
N CYS A 919 29.73 30.30 2.17
CA CYS A 919 29.45 29.85 3.54
C CYS A 919 29.73 30.93 4.61
N ASP A 920 28.68 31.37 5.31
CA ASP A 920 28.77 32.21 6.49
C ASP A 920 28.59 31.35 7.76
N PHE A 921 29.48 31.53 8.73
CA PHE A 921 29.48 30.80 10.01
C PHE A 921 29.24 31.73 11.21
N ASN A 922 28.99 33.03 11.00
CA ASN A 922 28.85 34.02 12.08
C ASN A 922 27.95 35.22 11.70
N GLU A 923 26.66 34.96 11.49
CA GLU A 923 25.64 36.00 11.29
C GLU A 923 25.23 36.70 12.62
N SER A 924 25.66 36.18 13.78
CA SER A 924 25.25 36.71 15.08
C SER A 924 25.75 38.12 15.37
N THR A 925 24.90 38.92 16.02
CA THR A 925 25.26 40.26 16.54
C THR A 925 25.00 40.40 18.05
N THR A 926 24.59 39.30 18.69
CA THR A 926 24.12 39.18 20.07
C THR A 926 25.06 38.34 20.93
N ILE A 927 25.61 37.25 20.37
CA ILE A 927 26.51 36.32 21.04
C ILE A 927 27.90 36.95 21.24
N ILE A 928 28.39 36.98 22.49
CA ILE A 928 29.63 37.67 22.86
C ILE A 928 30.88 36.79 22.72
N THR A 929 31.65 37.01 21.66
CA THR A 929 32.89 36.28 21.34
C THR A 929 34.16 37.01 21.78
N GLY A 930 35.31 36.31 21.75
CA GLY A 930 36.63 36.89 21.95
C GLY A 930 37.27 36.64 23.32
N ALA A 931 38.58 36.88 23.41
CA ALA A 931 39.45 36.40 24.49
C ALA A 931 39.21 36.97 25.91
N GLU A 932 38.35 37.99 26.04
CA GLU A 932 37.97 38.59 27.33
C GLU A 932 36.57 38.11 27.81
N SER A 933 35.85 37.33 26.98
CA SER A 933 34.49 36.86 27.20
C SER A 933 34.49 35.39 27.61
N ILE A 934 34.50 35.12 28.92
CA ILE A 934 34.51 33.74 29.46
C ILE A 934 33.12 33.11 29.35
N TRP A 935 33.06 31.89 28.81
CA TRP A 935 31.89 31.04 28.78
C TRP A 935 32.12 29.78 29.62
N LEU A 936 31.03 29.28 30.20
CA LEU A 936 30.92 27.96 30.82
C LEU A 936 30.29 26.99 29.81
N VAL A 937 30.75 25.74 29.84
CA VAL A 937 30.26 24.63 29.03
C VAL A 937 30.12 23.43 29.95
N GLY A 938 28.92 22.87 30.05
CA GLY A 938 28.62 21.72 30.88
C GLY A 938 27.66 20.77 30.18
N VAL A 939 27.34 19.69 30.86
CA VAL A 939 26.19 18.84 30.55
C VAL A 939 25.25 18.83 31.75
N THR A 940 23.98 18.46 31.56
CA THR A 940 23.12 18.08 32.69
C THR A 940 23.57 16.73 33.25
N LEU A 941 23.45 16.50 34.55
CA LEU A 941 23.83 15.23 35.19
C LEU A 941 22.63 14.40 35.67
N THR A 942 21.42 14.88 35.46
CA THR A 942 20.13 14.19 35.68
C THR A 942 20.18 12.75 35.16
N GLY A 943 19.80 11.77 35.99
CA GLY A 943 19.81 10.34 35.63
C GLY A 943 21.20 9.69 35.53
N THR A 944 22.29 10.37 35.89
CA THR A 944 23.64 9.79 35.94
C THR A 944 24.08 9.46 37.36
N GLU A 945 25.11 8.63 37.54
CA GLU A 945 25.71 8.38 38.87
C GLU A 945 26.28 9.65 39.55
N ASN A 946 26.38 10.76 38.81
CA ASN A 946 26.90 12.05 39.24
C ASN A 946 25.79 13.12 39.43
N GLU A 947 24.51 12.75 39.25
CA GLU A 947 23.35 13.61 39.50
C GLU A 947 23.38 14.35 40.85
N PRO A 948 23.81 13.75 41.98
CA PRO A 948 23.87 14.44 43.28
C PRO A 948 24.80 15.66 43.34
N PHE A 949 25.61 15.93 42.31
CA PHE A 949 26.42 17.15 42.22
C PHE A 949 25.69 18.33 41.54
N ALA A 950 24.55 18.10 40.89
CA ALA A 950 23.81 19.14 40.14
C ALA A 950 22.29 19.16 40.39
N ALA A 951 21.71 18.09 40.94
CA ALA A 951 20.26 17.82 41.04
C ALA A 951 19.38 19.02 41.42
N ASP A 952 19.68 19.75 42.50
CA ASP A 952 18.82 20.83 43.01
C ASP A 952 18.58 21.96 41.98
N CYS A 953 19.54 22.20 41.08
CA CYS A 953 19.43 23.18 40.00
C CYS A 953 18.73 22.64 38.76
N GLU A 954 18.95 21.37 38.44
CA GLU A 954 18.37 20.71 37.26
C GLU A 954 16.87 20.42 37.50
N ALA A 955 16.50 20.01 38.71
CA ALA A 955 15.12 19.92 39.19
C ALA A 955 14.37 21.27 39.19
N SER A 956 15.11 22.39 39.26
CA SER A 956 14.56 23.75 39.13
C SER A 956 14.42 24.22 37.67
N GLY A 957 14.70 23.35 36.68
CA GLY A 957 14.68 23.67 35.26
C GLY A 957 15.86 24.53 34.80
N GLY A 958 16.96 24.53 35.55
CA GLY A 958 18.20 25.25 35.25
C GLY A 958 19.38 24.32 35.00
N VAL A 959 20.58 24.89 35.02
CA VAL A 959 21.86 24.16 34.89
C VAL A 959 22.81 24.60 36.00
N ASN A 960 23.59 23.70 36.58
CA ASN A 960 24.48 24.04 37.69
C ASN A 960 25.83 24.59 37.19
N PRO A 961 26.14 25.90 37.37
CA PRO A 961 27.39 26.49 36.85
C PRO A 961 28.65 26.04 37.60
N ASN A 962 28.50 25.34 38.73
CA ASN A 962 29.60 24.82 39.52
C ASN A 962 30.11 23.46 38.99
N VAL A 963 29.34 22.78 38.13
CA VAL A 963 29.71 21.50 37.51
C VAL A 963 29.91 21.69 36.00
N ALA A 964 30.82 22.61 35.66
CA ALA A 964 31.08 23.00 34.27
C ALA A 964 32.58 23.20 33.98
N LEU A 965 32.94 23.04 32.72
CA LEU A 965 34.20 23.50 32.15
C LEU A 965 34.12 25.02 31.89
N ASN A 966 35.24 25.73 31.93
CA ASN A 966 35.31 27.11 31.46
C ASN A 966 36.30 27.30 30.30
N GLY A 967 36.04 28.30 29.46
CA GLY A 967 36.86 28.62 28.28
C GLY A 967 36.39 29.89 27.58
N VAL A 968 36.86 30.11 26.35
CA VAL A 968 36.53 31.27 25.51
C VAL A 968 36.30 30.86 24.06
N PHE A 969 35.28 31.41 23.41
CA PHE A 969 35.09 31.27 21.96
C PHE A 969 36.03 32.22 21.22
N LEU A 970 36.93 31.67 20.39
CA LEU A 970 37.88 32.43 19.58
C LEU A 970 37.64 32.14 18.09
N GLY A 971 37.28 33.18 17.33
CA GLY A 971 37.48 33.18 15.89
C GLY A 971 38.95 33.44 15.56
N ASP A 972 39.47 32.77 14.53
CA ASP A 972 40.87 32.93 14.11
C ASP A 972 41.13 34.21 13.30
N GLY A 973 40.05 34.89 12.88
CA GLY A 973 40.09 36.11 12.08
C GLY A 973 39.97 35.86 10.56
N THR A 974 39.61 34.65 10.16
CA THR A 974 39.12 34.30 8.82
C THR A 974 37.63 33.96 8.85
N ASP A 975 36.98 33.98 7.69
CA ASP A 975 35.53 33.83 7.53
C ASP A 975 35.08 32.34 7.59
N GLY A 976 35.63 31.58 8.56
CA GLY A 976 35.38 30.15 8.77
C GLY A 976 34.83 29.83 10.16
N PRO A 977 34.53 28.54 10.46
CA PRO A 977 33.97 28.14 11.75
C PRO A 977 34.92 28.38 12.92
N MET A 978 34.34 28.78 14.05
CA MET A 978 35.02 29.13 15.30
C MET A 978 35.31 27.88 16.14
N ASN A 979 36.19 28.00 17.14
CA ASN A 979 36.53 26.90 18.04
C ASN A 979 36.49 27.38 19.49
N PHE A 980 36.11 26.49 20.42
CA PHE A 980 36.23 26.76 21.86
C PHE A 980 37.68 26.56 22.31
N SER A 981 38.16 27.41 23.23
CA SER A 981 39.60 27.55 23.49
C SER A 981 39.92 27.86 24.96
N ASN A 982 41.14 27.52 25.38
CA ASN A 982 41.65 27.66 26.76
C ASN A 982 40.82 26.90 27.82
N ILE A 983 40.24 25.76 27.42
CA ILE A 983 39.37 24.92 28.25
C ILE A 983 40.08 24.51 29.54
N THR A 984 39.44 24.73 30.69
CA THR A 984 39.91 24.27 32.00
C THR A 984 38.77 23.67 32.82
N ASP A 985 38.91 22.39 33.19
CA ASP A 985 38.01 21.71 34.11
C ASP A 985 38.22 22.20 35.56
N GLN A 986 37.14 22.61 36.22
CA GLN A 986 37.15 23.02 37.63
C GLN A 986 36.71 21.88 38.58
N THR A 987 36.06 20.84 38.06
CA THR A 987 35.58 19.67 38.84
C THR A 987 36.73 18.76 39.29
N GLY A 988 37.87 18.81 38.59
CA GLY A 988 39.06 18.03 38.90
C GLY A 988 39.14 16.67 38.20
N GLY A 989 38.30 16.43 37.19
CA GLY A 989 38.32 15.24 36.34
C GLY A 989 36.96 14.65 36.01
N LEU A 990 35.85 15.22 36.49
CA LEU A 990 34.50 14.66 36.31
C LEU A 990 34.02 14.75 34.85
N LEU A 991 34.44 15.81 34.14
CA LEU A 991 34.00 16.13 32.77
C LEU A 991 35.11 15.89 31.73
N ALA A 992 35.94 14.85 31.94
CA ALA A 992 37.15 14.60 31.16
C ALA A 992 36.89 14.43 29.66
N ASP A 993 35.82 13.74 29.26
CA ASP A 993 35.48 13.49 27.86
C ASP A 993 34.89 14.73 27.17
N LEU A 994 34.17 15.57 27.92
CA LEU A 994 33.65 16.86 27.45
C LEU A 994 34.78 17.85 27.09
N VAL A 995 35.93 17.76 27.77
CA VAL A 995 37.16 18.51 27.39
C VAL A 995 37.66 18.08 26.01
N GLY A 996 37.49 16.81 25.64
CA GLY A 996 37.80 16.29 24.31
C GLY A 996 36.84 16.82 23.25
N LEU A 997 35.53 16.71 23.50
CA LEU A 997 34.46 17.16 22.61
C LEU A 997 34.60 18.66 22.26
N ALA A 998 34.61 19.51 23.29
CA ALA A 998 34.66 20.96 23.13
C ALA A 998 36.02 21.47 22.61
N GLY A 999 37.09 20.67 22.72
CA GLY A 999 38.44 21.05 22.29
C GLY A 999 38.73 20.88 20.80
N ALA A 1000 37.81 20.26 20.03
CA ALA A 1000 38.03 19.91 18.62
C ALA A 1000 36.85 20.20 17.68
N ALA A 1001 35.64 20.45 18.20
CA ALA A 1001 34.45 20.71 17.40
C ALA A 1001 34.49 22.09 16.70
N PRO A 1002 34.21 22.19 15.38
CA PRO A 1002 33.98 23.45 14.69
C PRO A 1002 32.57 23.98 14.98
N ILE A 1003 32.45 25.30 15.19
CA ILE A 1003 31.26 25.96 15.75
C ILE A 1003 30.84 27.17 14.89
N SER A 1004 29.53 27.38 14.75
CA SER A 1004 28.95 28.56 14.09
C SER A 1004 27.90 29.26 14.96
N PHE A 1005 27.65 30.54 14.66
CA PHE A 1005 26.66 31.39 15.35
C PHE A 1005 25.69 32.00 14.33
N CYS A 1006 24.50 31.42 14.23
CA CYS A 1006 23.51 31.74 13.20
C CYS A 1006 22.31 32.44 13.83
N GLY A 1007 22.34 33.77 13.80
CA GLY A 1007 21.44 34.61 14.60
C GLY A 1007 21.70 34.41 16.09
N ASP A 1008 20.70 33.88 16.80
CA ASP A 1008 20.79 33.52 18.22
C ASP A 1008 21.01 32.02 18.46
N LEU A 1009 21.18 31.20 17.41
CA LEU A 1009 21.46 29.76 17.52
C LEU A 1009 22.97 29.48 17.47
N ILE A 1010 23.41 28.50 18.28
CA ILE A 1010 24.77 27.94 18.24
C ILE A 1010 24.70 26.56 17.58
N ARG A 1011 25.57 26.28 16.60
CA ARG A 1011 25.70 24.93 16.00
C ARG A 1011 27.12 24.40 16.14
N PHE A 1012 27.25 23.09 16.30
CA PHE A 1012 28.55 22.40 16.29
C PHE A 1012 28.44 21.02 15.64
N VAL A 1013 29.55 20.52 15.09
CA VAL A 1013 29.65 19.12 14.65
C VAL A 1013 30.18 18.29 15.82
N ASP A 1014 29.51 17.18 16.15
CA ASP A 1014 30.09 16.17 17.03
C ASP A 1014 31.25 15.45 16.31
N PRO A 1015 32.50 15.52 16.83
CA PRO A 1015 33.65 14.85 16.22
C PRO A 1015 33.62 13.31 16.29
N ILE A 1016 32.61 12.69 16.94
CA ILE A 1016 32.45 11.22 17.02
C ILE A 1016 31.43 10.70 16.00
N SER A 1017 30.19 11.19 16.02
CA SER A 1017 29.12 10.79 15.09
C SER A 1017 29.11 11.55 13.77
N GLY A 1018 29.74 12.74 13.71
CA GLY A 1018 29.65 13.65 12.56
C GLY A 1018 28.34 14.42 12.45
N MET A 1019 27.38 14.22 13.36
CA MET A 1019 26.10 14.93 13.34
C MET A 1019 26.26 16.42 13.72
N THR A 1020 25.40 17.27 13.15
CA THR A 1020 25.30 18.69 13.52
C THR A 1020 24.28 18.85 14.64
N VAL A 1021 24.74 19.27 15.82
CA VAL A 1021 23.89 19.56 16.97
C VAL A 1021 23.63 21.06 17.06
N ILE A 1022 22.38 21.44 17.37
CA ILE A 1022 21.92 22.82 17.48
C ILE A 1022 21.52 23.09 18.94
N LEU A 1023 22.00 24.21 19.49
CA LEU A 1023 21.62 24.68 20.82
C LEU A 1023 20.64 25.86 20.70
N SER A 1024 19.51 25.78 21.41
CA SER A 1024 18.49 26.82 21.50
C SER A 1024 18.69 27.68 22.75
N GLU A 1025 18.38 28.98 22.65
CA GLU A 1025 18.54 29.96 23.74
C GLU A 1025 17.34 29.94 24.71
N SER A 1026 17.63 29.97 26.01
CA SER A 1026 16.68 30.22 27.08
C SER A 1026 17.36 30.92 28.26
N ASN A 1027 16.92 32.14 28.56
CA ASN A 1027 17.35 32.94 29.74
C ASN A 1027 18.87 33.16 29.87
N GLY A 1028 19.61 33.19 28.76
CA GLY A 1028 21.06 33.35 28.71
C GLY A 1028 21.85 32.04 28.78
N VAL A 1029 21.19 30.90 28.64
CA VAL A 1029 21.79 29.57 28.48
C VAL A 1029 21.38 29.00 27.12
N TRP A 1030 22.31 28.34 26.43
CA TRP A 1030 22.07 27.66 25.15
C TRP A 1030 22.18 26.15 25.37
N GLN A 1031 21.11 25.39 25.16
CA GLN A 1031 21.03 23.96 25.48
C GLN A 1031 20.60 23.11 24.27
N SER A 1032 21.06 21.86 24.20
CA SER A 1032 20.65 20.92 23.15
C SER A 1032 19.21 20.46 23.36
N ALA A 1033 18.46 20.28 22.27
CA ALA A 1033 17.08 19.78 22.34
C ALA A 1033 17.01 18.26 22.62
N VAL A 1034 18.13 17.55 22.46
CA VAL A 1034 18.28 16.11 22.70
C VAL A 1034 19.51 15.86 23.60
N PRO A 1035 19.59 14.72 24.31
CA PRO A 1035 20.81 14.30 24.99
C PRO A 1035 21.97 14.09 24.02
N ILE A 1036 23.21 14.24 24.50
CA ILE A 1036 24.42 13.98 23.70
C ILE A 1036 25.35 12.92 24.30
N ILE A 1037 25.21 12.60 25.60
CA ILE A 1037 26.03 11.58 26.30
C ILE A 1037 25.12 10.88 27.33
N GLY A 1038 24.56 9.72 26.99
CA GLY A 1038 23.52 9.09 27.82
C GLY A 1038 22.32 10.03 27.99
N PRO A 1039 21.75 10.21 29.20
CA PRO A 1039 20.66 11.17 29.45
C PRO A 1039 21.12 12.64 29.49
N SER A 1040 22.41 12.92 29.30
CA SER A 1040 23.03 14.23 29.54
C SER A 1040 22.87 15.17 28.33
N TYR A 1041 22.23 16.33 28.51
CA TYR A 1041 22.08 17.39 27.51
C TYR A 1041 23.27 18.36 27.56
N LEU A 1042 23.77 18.83 26.41
CA LEU A 1042 24.84 19.84 26.39
C LEU A 1042 24.27 21.23 26.65
N TRP A 1043 24.95 22.03 27.47
CA TRP A 1043 24.64 23.45 27.63
C TRP A 1043 25.89 24.34 27.61
N VAL A 1044 25.75 25.55 27.08
CA VAL A 1044 26.78 26.60 27.08
C VAL A 1044 26.19 27.95 27.48
N ALA A 1045 26.91 28.74 28.27
CA ALA A 1045 26.45 30.06 28.72
C ALA A 1045 27.61 31.01 29.02
N PRO A 1046 27.51 32.32 28.75
CA PRO A 1046 28.51 33.28 29.19
C PRO A 1046 28.48 33.38 30.72
N ILE A 1047 29.64 33.59 31.36
CA ILE A 1047 29.73 33.63 32.84
C ILE A 1047 28.84 34.73 33.47
N SER A 1048 28.40 35.72 32.68
CA SER A 1048 27.47 36.77 33.07
C SER A 1048 26.00 36.35 33.19
N SER A 1049 25.62 35.14 32.75
CA SER A 1049 24.26 34.61 32.93
C SER A 1049 23.99 34.12 34.35
N PHE A 1050 25.05 33.89 35.15
CA PHE A 1050 24.96 33.39 36.51
C PHE A 1050 25.27 34.50 37.54
N ASN A 1051 24.58 34.43 38.68
CA ASN A 1051 24.91 35.23 39.84
C ASN A 1051 26.21 34.72 40.49
N MET A 1052 26.98 35.61 41.13
CA MET A 1052 28.17 35.24 41.91
C MET A 1052 27.82 35.24 43.40
N GLY A 1053 27.89 34.07 44.04
CA GLY A 1053 27.46 33.87 45.42
C GLY A 1053 28.09 32.62 46.03
N CYS A 1054 27.27 31.80 46.68
CA CYS A 1054 27.65 30.50 47.23
C CYS A 1054 26.51 29.49 47.08
N GLY A 1055 26.71 28.47 46.24
CA GLY A 1055 25.80 27.35 46.04
C GLY A 1055 26.12 26.09 46.86
N ASP A 1056 27.08 26.16 47.78
CA ASP A 1056 27.31 25.10 48.77
C ASP A 1056 26.39 25.31 49.99
N PRO A 1057 25.36 24.46 50.20
CA PRO A 1057 24.42 24.61 51.32
C PRO A 1057 25.05 24.37 52.70
N MET A 1058 26.26 23.77 52.76
CA MET A 1058 26.99 23.60 54.01
C MET A 1058 27.75 24.87 54.44
N ALA A 1059 27.76 25.92 53.61
CA ALA A 1059 28.41 27.18 53.93
C ALA A 1059 27.53 28.12 54.78
N CYS A 1060 28.12 28.75 55.79
CA CYS A 1060 27.49 29.78 56.62
C CYS A 1060 27.06 31.05 55.85
N GLY A 1061 27.45 31.16 54.58
CA GLY A 1061 27.12 32.23 53.65
C GLY A 1061 26.44 31.76 52.35
N PHE A 1062 25.82 30.58 52.36
CA PHE A 1062 24.99 30.08 51.25
C PHE A 1062 23.94 31.12 50.78
N THR A 1063 23.73 31.19 49.47
CA THR A 1063 22.78 32.13 48.84
C THR A 1063 21.72 31.42 48.02
N ASP A 1064 22.13 30.58 47.07
CA ASP A 1064 21.28 29.78 46.19
C ASP A 1064 22.13 28.67 45.56
N PHE A 1065 21.61 27.44 45.42
CA PHE A 1065 22.33 26.29 44.87
C PHE A 1065 22.94 26.55 43.48
N CYS A 1066 22.31 27.44 42.71
CA CYS A 1066 22.65 27.73 41.32
C CYS A 1066 23.48 29.01 41.16
N ASP A 1067 23.84 29.68 42.26
CA ASP A 1067 24.87 30.72 42.24
C ASP A 1067 26.25 30.10 41.94
N LEU A 1068 27.07 30.80 41.15
CA LEU A 1068 28.47 30.44 40.95
C LEU A 1068 29.24 30.66 42.26
N SER A 1069 29.81 29.59 42.81
CA SER A 1069 30.31 29.47 44.19
C SER A 1069 31.67 30.13 44.42
N VAL A 1070 31.75 31.44 44.20
CA VAL A 1070 32.99 32.23 44.31
C VAL A 1070 33.19 32.82 45.73
N ALA A 1071 32.19 32.76 46.61
CA ALA A 1071 32.14 33.54 47.86
C ALA A 1071 31.74 32.78 49.14
N CYS A 1072 31.78 31.45 49.17
CA CYS A 1072 31.40 30.64 50.34
C CYS A 1072 32.25 30.92 51.60
N ASP A 1073 31.60 30.89 52.78
CA ASP A 1073 32.21 31.08 54.10
C ASP A 1073 31.86 29.91 55.02
N TYR A 1074 32.83 29.41 55.80
CA TYR A 1074 32.71 28.19 56.60
C TYR A 1074 33.35 28.42 57.98
N THR A 1075 32.55 28.78 58.98
CA THR A 1075 33.06 29.15 60.32
C THR A 1075 32.43 28.34 61.46
N ASP A 1076 33.22 27.39 61.97
CA ASP A 1076 33.00 26.68 63.25
C ASP A 1076 32.66 27.70 64.36
N THR A 1077 31.41 27.64 64.83
CA THR A 1077 30.83 28.62 65.75
C THR A 1077 30.55 28.05 67.15
N ASP A 1078 30.45 26.73 67.30
CA ASP A 1078 30.20 26.06 68.60
C ASP A 1078 31.46 25.39 69.19
N GLY A 1079 32.46 25.06 68.36
CA GLY A 1079 33.77 24.56 68.72
C GLY A 1079 33.96 23.04 68.65
N ASP A 1080 33.09 22.29 67.95
CA ASP A 1080 33.19 20.84 67.82
C ASP A 1080 34.29 20.37 66.83
N THR A 1081 34.77 21.28 65.96
CA THR A 1081 35.78 21.12 64.89
C THR A 1081 35.30 20.58 63.53
N VAL A 1082 33.98 20.40 63.36
CA VAL A 1082 33.28 20.46 62.07
C VAL A 1082 32.88 21.93 61.80
N LEU A 1083 32.36 22.25 60.61
CA LEU A 1083 32.09 23.62 60.15
C LEU A 1083 30.58 23.86 59.88
N ASP A 1084 29.68 23.45 60.79
CA ASP A 1084 28.20 23.56 60.67
C ASP A 1084 27.43 24.10 61.93
N CYS A 1085 26.26 23.56 62.37
CA CYS A 1085 25.21 24.37 63.06
C CYS A 1085 24.05 23.81 63.99
N GLN A 1086 23.69 22.51 64.10
CA GLN A 1086 22.38 22.02 64.67
C GLN A 1086 22.30 21.91 66.25
N GLU A 1087 21.23 21.51 66.99
CA GLU A 1087 19.90 20.85 66.74
C GLU A 1087 18.81 21.20 67.80
N ILE A 1088 17.50 21.13 67.46
CA ILE A 1088 16.37 20.54 68.29
C ILE A 1088 15.19 20.07 67.39
N VAL A 1089 15.05 18.76 67.14
CA VAL A 1089 14.16 18.15 66.12
C VAL A 1089 12.63 18.07 66.43
N GLY A 1090 11.79 18.30 65.41
CA GLY A 1090 10.36 17.89 65.30
C GLY A 1090 9.58 18.59 64.16
N CYS A 1091 8.38 18.10 63.81
CA CYS A 1091 7.56 18.67 62.71
C CYS A 1091 7.10 20.12 62.99
N GLN A 1092 7.38 21.02 62.04
CA GLN A 1092 7.16 22.47 62.16
C GLN A 1092 6.08 23.05 61.21
N ASP A 1093 5.52 22.27 60.28
CA ASP A 1093 4.41 22.76 59.45
C ASP A 1093 3.10 22.81 60.23
N GLY A 1094 2.51 23.99 60.36
CA GLY A 1094 1.26 24.23 61.09
C GLY A 1094 -0.02 23.68 60.42
N THR A 1095 0.10 23.01 59.28
CA THR A 1095 -0.98 22.34 58.54
C THR A 1095 -0.89 20.81 58.59
N ALA A 1096 0.23 20.24 59.04
CA ALA A 1096 0.40 18.80 59.21
C ALA A 1096 -0.41 18.25 60.40
N ASP A 1097 -0.91 17.02 60.28
CA ASP A 1097 -1.73 16.35 61.30
C ASP A 1097 -0.97 16.02 62.60
N ASN A 1098 0.38 16.10 62.58
CA ASN A 1098 1.26 15.81 63.71
C ASN A 1098 2.13 17.01 64.18
N TYR A 1099 1.81 18.24 63.74
CA TYR A 1099 2.54 19.48 64.04
C TYR A 1099 2.91 19.70 65.53
N ASN A 1100 4.12 20.23 65.78
CA ASN A 1100 4.62 20.58 67.12
C ASN A 1100 5.32 21.96 67.17
N GLU A 1101 4.61 22.97 67.69
CA GLU A 1101 5.02 24.39 67.79
C GLU A 1101 6.31 24.71 68.60
N ASN A 1102 7.06 23.71 69.09
CA ASN A 1102 8.25 23.88 69.94
C ASN A 1102 9.53 23.25 69.37
N ALA A 1103 9.51 22.70 68.15
CA ALA A 1103 10.71 22.27 67.44
C ALA A 1103 11.51 23.48 66.90
N THR A 1104 12.82 23.31 66.72
CA THR A 1104 13.71 24.32 66.09
C THR A 1104 14.68 23.71 65.08
N ASP A 1105 14.35 22.50 64.62
CA ASP A 1105 15.02 21.67 63.62
C ASP A 1105 13.96 20.65 63.15
N GLU A 1106 14.05 20.11 61.94
CA GLU A 1106 12.90 19.46 61.30
C GLU A 1106 12.78 17.96 61.60
N GLY A 1107 11.56 17.43 61.51
CA GLY A 1107 11.27 16.01 61.65
C GLY A 1107 9.88 15.69 61.09
N ASP A 1108 9.69 14.45 60.63
CA ASP A 1108 8.62 13.99 59.74
C ASP A 1108 7.23 14.61 60.01
N CYS A 1109 6.69 15.34 59.03
CA CYS A 1109 5.34 15.89 59.04
C CYS A 1109 4.38 14.97 58.28
N ASN A 1110 3.25 14.62 58.88
CA ASN A 1110 2.27 13.68 58.32
C ASN A 1110 1.05 14.40 57.73
N TYR A 1111 0.64 13.98 56.53
CA TYR A 1111 -0.55 14.41 55.83
C TYR A 1111 -1.33 13.17 55.37
N ASN A 1112 -2.54 12.97 55.90
CA ASN A 1112 -3.33 11.77 55.65
C ASN A 1112 -4.24 11.94 54.42
N GLY A 1113 -4.20 10.98 53.49
CA GLY A 1113 -5.00 10.95 52.26
C GLY A 1113 -4.60 9.76 51.38
N CYS A 1114 -5.18 9.61 50.19
CA CYS A 1114 -4.83 8.49 49.32
C CYS A 1114 -3.45 8.69 48.64
N THR A 1115 -2.48 7.82 48.94
CA THR A 1115 -1.09 7.94 48.45
C THR A 1115 -0.75 7.06 47.24
N ASP A 1116 -1.72 6.37 46.64
CA ASP A 1116 -1.51 5.49 45.48
C ASP A 1116 -1.83 6.23 44.16
N PRO A 1117 -0.84 6.49 43.28
CA PRO A 1117 -1.05 7.21 42.01
C PRO A 1117 -2.02 6.51 41.03
N SER A 1118 -2.26 5.21 41.18
CA SER A 1118 -3.22 4.46 40.35
C SER A 1118 -4.68 4.61 40.81
N ALA A 1119 -4.90 5.22 41.99
CA ALA A 1119 -6.23 5.43 42.52
C ALA A 1119 -6.90 6.69 41.94
N GLN A 1120 -8.21 6.58 41.65
CA GLN A 1120 -9.08 7.63 41.10
C GLN A 1120 -9.26 8.85 42.02
N ASN A 1121 -8.75 8.79 43.25
CA ASN A 1121 -8.75 9.88 44.22
C ASN A 1121 -7.38 10.07 44.89
N TYR A 1122 -6.29 9.74 44.18
CA TYR A 1122 -4.93 10.08 44.58
C TYR A 1122 -4.82 11.56 45.01
N GLU A 1123 -4.23 11.81 46.16
CA GLU A 1123 -3.91 13.15 46.65
C GLU A 1123 -2.39 13.31 46.73
N GLU A 1124 -1.81 13.99 45.74
CA GLU A 1124 -0.36 14.25 45.57
C GLU A 1124 0.35 14.82 46.81
N GLY A 1125 -0.40 15.52 47.68
CA GLY A 1125 0.11 16.07 48.95
C GLY A 1125 0.02 15.13 50.16
N ALA A 1126 -0.52 13.92 50.01
CA ALA A 1126 -0.62 12.93 51.08
C ALA A 1126 0.65 12.08 51.17
N ASN A 1127 1.13 11.82 52.39
CA ASN A 1127 2.30 10.96 52.64
C ASN A 1127 2.02 9.84 53.66
N VAL A 1128 0.77 9.70 54.11
CA VAL A 1128 0.27 8.57 54.90
C VAL A 1128 -1.09 8.14 54.35
N ASP A 1129 -1.19 6.91 53.86
CA ASP A 1129 -2.46 6.35 53.40
C ASP A 1129 -3.50 6.29 54.53
N ASP A 1130 -4.66 6.95 54.32
CA ASP A 1130 -5.81 6.91 55.22
C ASP A 1130 -6.78 5.75 54.90
N GLY A 1131 -6.53 5.01 53.82
CA GLY A 1131 -7.37 3.93 53.31
C GLY A 1131 -8.56 4.43 52.47
N SER A 1132 -8.55 5.68 52.01
CA SER A 1132 -9.63 6.24 51.18
C SER A 1132 -9.57 5.81 49.70
N CYS A 1133 -8.40 5.36 49.21
CA CYS A 1133 -8.13 5.07 47.79
C CYS A 1133 -9.21 4.23 47.10
N THR A 1134 -9.60 4.64 45.89
CA THR A 1134 -10.60 3.98 45.03
C THR A 1134 -10.06 3.68 43.64
N TYR A 1135 -10.53 2.58 43.05
CA TYR A 1135 -10.09 2.06 41.76
C TYR A 1135 -11.31 1.69 40.92
N LEU A 1136 -11.17 1.74 39.59
CA LEU A 1136 -12.18 1.26 38.66
C LEU A 1136 -11.98 -0.24 38.44
N VAL A 1137 -12.91 -1.06 38.92
CA VAL A 1137 -12.88 -2.52 38.77
C VAL A 1137 -13.91 -2.93 37.73
N SER A 1138 -13.45 -3.58 36.66
CA SER A 1138 -14.34 -4.19 35.66
C SER A 1138 -14.79 -5.59 36.08
N PHE A 1139 -16.09 -5.84 35.95
CA PHE A 1139 -16.73 -7.13 36.20
C PHE A 1139 -17.29 -7.69 34.89
N ARG A 1140 -16.53 -8.59 34.26
CA ARG A 1140 -16.86 -9.26 32.99
C ARG A 1140 -17.40 -10.68 33.21
N VAL A 1141 -18.39 -11.10 32.42
CA VAL A 1141 -18.88 -12.50 32.35
C VAL A 1141 -19.31 -12.87 30.93
N ASN A 1142 -18.82 -14.00 30.41
CA ASN A 1142 -19.24 -14.52 29.11
C ASN A 1142 -20.47 -15.44 29.26
N MET A 1143 -21.56 -15.09 28.58
CA MET A 1143 -22.86 -15.77 28.63
C MET A 1143 -23.19 -16.55 27.34
N SER A 1144 -22.28 -16.66 26.37
CA SER A 1144 -22.54 -17.27 25.04
C SER A 1144 -22.99 -18.75 25.08
N ASN A 1145 -22.74 -19.45 26.17
CA ASN A 1145 -23.18 -20.84 26.38
C ASN A 1145 -24.51 -20.96 27.17
N GLU A 1146 -25.12 -19.84 27.58
CA GLU A 1146 -26.30 -19.80 28.45
C GLU A 1146 -27.44 -18.97 27.85
N VAL A 1147 -28.68 -19.27 28.25
CA VAL A 1147 -29.85 -18.49 27.80
C VAL A 1147 -30.04 -17.29 28.73
N VAL A 1148 -29.65 -16.09 28.26
CA VAL A 1148 -29.79 -14.85 29.03
C VAL A 1148 -31.26 -14.53 29.32
N SER A 1149 -31.54 -14.14 30.57
CA SER A 1149 -32.85 -13.80 31.08
C SER A 1149 -33.41 -12.52 30.45
N ALA A 1150 -34.73 -12.43 30.35
CA ALA A 1150 -35.42 -11.24 29.84
C ALA A 1150 -35.29 -10.00 30.77
N ALA A 1151 -34.75 -10.16 31.98
CA ALA A 1151 -34.35 -9.07 32.87
C ALA A 1151 -32.89 -8.60 32.66
N GLY A 1152 -32.10 -9.32 31.85
CA GLY A 1152 -30.66 -9.11 31.70
C GLY A 1152 -29.83 -9.80 32.80
N VAL A 1153 -28.51 -9.57 32.75
CA VAL A 1153 -27.54 -10.05 33.75
C VAL A 1153 -27.38 -8.98 34.84
N HIS A 1154 -27.23 -9.41 36.09
CA HIS A 1154 -26.97 -8.53 37.23
C HIS A 1154 -25.76 -9.00 38.05
N LEU A 1155 -25.21 -8.08 38.85
CA LEU A 1155 -24.05 -8.27 39.71
C LEU A 1155 -24.45 -8.04 41.18
N ALA A 1156 -24.34 -9.09 41.99
CA ALA A 1156 -24.62 -9.05 43.42
C ALA A 1156 -23.32 -9.14 44.23
N GLY A 1157 -23.13 -8.28 45.22
CA GLY A 1157 -21.88 -8.28 45.99
C GLY A 1157 -21.92 -7.52 47.30
N SER A 1158 -20.89 -7.79 48.10
CA SER A 1158 -20.63 -7.22 49.43
C SER A 1158 -20.61 -5.68 49.44
N PHE A 1159 -20.09 -5.03 48.39
CA PHE A 1159 -20.02 -3.57 48.23
C PHE A 1159 -21.39 -2.86 48.17
N GLN A 1160 -22.46 -3.57 47.80
CA GLN A 1160 -23.82 -3.01 47.75
C GLN A 1160 -24.82 -3.63 48.74
N GLY A 1161 -24.44 -4.75 49.38
CA GLY A 1161 -25.26 -5.43 50.39
C GLY A 1161 -26.01 -6.68 49.92
N TRP A 1162 -25.57 -7.30 48.82
CA TRP A 1162 -26.13 -8.54 48.24
C TRP A 1162 -27.60 -8.44 47.77
N ASP A 1163 -28.01 -7.28 47.24
CA ASP A 1163 -29.26 -7.12 46.50
C ASP A 1163 -29.07 -7.61 45.04
N PRO A 1164 -29.86 -8.58 44.54
CA PRO A 1164 -29.69 -9.17 43.20
C PRO A 1164 -30.13 -8.25 42.06
N SER A 1165 -30.83 -7.15 42.36
CA SER A 1165 -31.43 -6.22 41.38
C SER A 1165 -30.71 -4.87 41.27
N SER A 1166 -29.65 -4.67 42.06
CA SER A 1166 -29.04 -3.36 42.29
C SER A 1166 -28.15 -2.86 41.14
N ILE A 1167 -27.42 -3.77 40.48
CA ILE A 1167 -26.42 -3.44 39.45
C ILE A 1167 -26.65 -4.34 38.23
N SER A 1168 -27.03 -3.74 37.11
CA SER A 1168 -27.22 -4.44 35.84
C SER A 1168 -25.92 -4.44 35.02
N VAL A 1169 -25.67 -5.54 34.31
CA VAL A 1169 -24.44 -5.80 33.56
C VAL A 1169 -24.78 -5.83 32.06
N PRO A 1170 -24.60 -4.71 31.32
CA PRO A 1170 -24.92 -4.65 29.89
C PRO A 1170 -24.06 -5.60 29.05
N LEU A 1171 -24.59 -6.01 27.89
CA LEU A 1171 -23.86 -6.74 26.85
C LEU A 1171 -22.91 -5.76 26.14
N VAL A 1172 -21.64 -6.13 25.97
CA VAL A 1172 -20.64 -5.32 25.25
C VAL A 1172 -20.26 -5.90 23.88
N GLY A 1173 -20.25 -7.22 23.72
CA GLY A 1173 -19.96 -7.89 22.44
C GLY A 1173 -19.83 -9.40 22.62
N TYR A 1174 -20.01 -10.20 21.57
CA TYR A 1174 -19.73 -11.65 21.53
C TYR A 1174 -20.26 -12.49 22.73
N GLY A 1175 -21.39 -12.06 23.30
CA GLY A 1175 -22.02 -12.63 24.49
C GLY A 1175 -21.33 -12.34 25.83
N VAL A 1176 -20.29 -11.51 25.84
CA VAL A 1176 -19.68 -10.93 27.04
C VAL A 1176 -20.51 -9.77 27.57
N HIS A 1177 -20.83 -9.83 28.85
CA HIS A 1177 -21.47 -8.77 29.63
C HIS A 1177 -20.43 -8.14 30.56
N GLU A 1178 -20.44 -6.80 30.68
CA GLU A 1178 -19.48 -6.03 31.47
C GLU A 1178 -20.13 -4.91 32.28
N VAL A 1179 -19.64 -4.65 33.49
CA VAL A 1179 -19.91 -3.41 34.24
C VAL A 1179 -18.66 -2.96 34.98
N VAL A 1180 -18.34 -1.67 34.94
CA VAL A 1180 -17.24 -1.06 35.70
C VAL A 1180 -17.80 -0.40 36.96
N LEU A 1181 -17.20 -0.67 38.12
CA LEU A 1181 -17.58 -0.08 39.40
C LEU A 1181 -16.37 0.58 40.07
N GLN A 1182 -16.58 1.74 40.68
CA GLN A 1182 -15.59 2.36 41.57
C GLN A 1182 -15.68 1.75 42.96
N LEU A 1183 -14.63 1.05 43.40
CA LEU A 1183 -14.52 0.38 44.71
C LEU A 1183 -13.30 0.90 45.47
N GLN A 1184 -13.28 0.79 46.80
CA GLN A 1184 -12.11 1.16 47.62
C GLN A 1184 -11.05 0.05 47.64
N ALA A 1185 -9.87 0.30 48.20
CA ALA A 1185 -8.93 -0.77 48.51
C ALA A 1185 -9.56 -1.81 49.47
N GLY A 1186 -9.77 -3.05 49.02
CA GLY A 1186 -10.41 -4.08 49.84
C GLY A 1186 -10.68 -5.41 49.13
N THR A 1187 -11.06 -6.42 49.90
CA THR A 1187 -11.51 -7.73 49.42
C THR A 1187 -13.04 -7.74 49.31
N TYR A 1188 -13.59 -8.14 48.17
CA TYR A 1188 -15.02 -7.92 47.86
C TYR A 1188 -15.69 -9.16 47.28
N GLU A 1189 -16.38 -9.92 48.13
CA GLU A 1189 -17.14 -11.06 47.62
C GLU A 1189 -18.29 -10.62 46.70
N TYR A 1190 -18.48 -11.34 45.58
CA TYR A 1190 -19.51 -11.07 44.57
C TYR A 1190 -19.97 -12.33 43.80
N LYS A 1191 -21.04 -12.18 43.01
CA LYS A 1191 -21.62 -13.15 42.08
C LYS A 1191 -22.33 -12.48 40.90
N PHE A 1192 -22.23 -13.08 39.72
CA PHE A 1192 -23.14 -12.81 38.60
C PHE A 1192 -24.47 -13.57 38.73
N ILE A 1193 -25.55 -12.97 38.22
CA ILE A 1193 -26.93 -13.49 38.25
C ILE A 1193 -27.57 -13.37 36.88
N ASN A 1194 -28.13 -14.45 36.36
CA ASN A 1194 -28.87 -14.47 35.09
C ASN A 1194 -30.35 -14.10 35.32
N GLY A 1195 -30.59 -12.85 35.71
CA GLY A 1195 -31.89 -12.29 36.11
C GLY A 1195 -31.74 -11.23 37.20
N ASP A 1196 -32.86 -10.80 37.79
CA ASP A 1196 -32.94 -9.80 38.87
C ASP A 1196 -33.39 -10.39 40.23
N GLU A 1197 -33.61 -11.70 40.32
CA GLU A 1197 -33.92 -12.45 41.55
C GLU A 1197 -32.94 -13.62 41.79
N TRP A 1198 -32.70 -13.97 43.06
CA TRP A 1198 -31.85 -15.10 43.48
C TRP A 1198 -32.40 -16.47 43.02
N GLY A 1199 -31.51 -17.40 42.67
CA GLY A 1199 -31.86 -18.75 42.18
C GLY A 1199 -31.48 -19.01 40.72
N ALA A 1200 -30.96 -18.00 40.02
CA ALA A 1200 -30.21 -18.10 38.77
C ALA A 1200 -28.81 -17.46 38.90
N ASP A 1201 -28.27 -17.46 40.12
CA ASP A 1201 -26.91 -17.01 40.44
C ASP A 1201 -25.87 -18.08 40.12
N GLU A 1202 -24.64 -17.64 39.80
CA GLU A 1202 -23.57 -18.54 39.40
C GLU A 1202 -23.11 -19.50 40.51
N SER A 1203 -22.59 -20.66 40.11
CA SER A 1203 -22.05 -21.68 41.01
C SER A 1203 -20.51 -21.68 40.97
N VAL A 1204 -19.88 -20.88 41.82
CA VAL A 1204 -18.42 -20.79 41.92
C VAL A 1204 -17.82 -22.09 42.47
N GLY A 1205 -16.67 -22.51 41.93
CA GLY A 1205 -15.97 -23.76 42.30
C GLY A 1205 -15.12 -23.67 43.57
N GLU A 1206 -14.20 -24.62 43.76
CA GLU A 1206 -13.33 -24.69 44.95
C GLU A 1206 -12.36 -23.50 45.14
N CYS A 1207 -12.26 -22.62 44.14
CA CYS A 1207 -11.54 -21.34 44.21
C CYS A 1207 -12.33 -20.18 44.84
N GLY A 1208 -13.64 -20.32 45.05
CA GLY A 1208 -14.49 -19.27 45.64
C GLY A 1208 -14.60 -19.35 47.16
N ASN A 1209 -14.65 -18.21 47.86
CA ASN A 1209 -14.89 -18.19 49.30
C ASN A 1209 -16.38 -18.43 49.60
N GLU A 1210 -16.68 -19.46 50.40
CA GLU A 1210 -18.04 -19.97 50.70
C GLU A 1210 -18.99 -20.16 49.49
N GLY A 1211 -18.46 -20.18 48.26
CA GLY A 1211 -19.23 -20.29 47.01
C GLY A 1211 -19.47 -18.97 46.26
N ASN A 1212 -18.80 -17.89 46.65
CA ASN A 1212 -18.76 -16.58 45.99
C ASN A 1212 -17.42 -16.36 45.27
N ARG A 1213 -17.37 -15.41 44.32
CA ARG A 1213 -16.10 -14.79 43.88
C ARG A 1213 -15.61 -13.82 44.97
N VAL A 1214 -14.36 -13.38 44.90
CA VAL A 1214 -13.61 -12.69 45.98
C VAL A 1214 -12.85 -11.50 45.40
#